data_AF-A0A6P9A633-F1
#
_entry.id   AF-A0A6P9A633-F1
#
_cell.length_a   1.000
_cell.length_b   1.000
_cell.length_c   1.000
_cell.angle_alpha   90.00
_cell.angle_beta   90.00
_cell.angle_gamma   90.00
#
_symmetry.space_group_name_H-M   'P 1'
#
loop_
_entity.id
_entity.type
_entity.pdbx_description
1 polymer ?
#
loop_
_entity_poly.entity_id
_entity_poly.type
_entity_poly.pdbx_seq_one_letter_code
_entity_poly.pdbx_strand_id
1 'polypeptide(L)'
;MDDEPKQRFIEQGSHKGKGIAVFTSGGDSPGMNAAVRAVVRMGIYLGCKVFFIKEGYQGMVDGGANIEEANWSSVSSIIHRGGTVIGSARCSDFRDRPGRLKAAKNLVDRGITNLVVIGGDGSLTGANLFRQEWKSLLDELLSTKQITPEQREKYKHLHIAGMVGSIDNDFCGTDMTIGTDSALHRIIEAIDAIVSTAYSHQRTFIMEVMGRHCGYLAIVAALTSEADYVFCPENPPPVDWPKKLCDKLEQERSAGQRLNIIIVAEGAIDRDGEPISAEKVKQVVVDNLQQDTRITVLGHVQRGGSPSAFDRVLGCRMGAEAVMALMEATPETEACVVSLDGNQAVRLPLMECVERTKAVAKAMADKQWEKAVQLRGRSFVRNLETYKMLTRLKPPKTAFDEAGRGVSALKKQDTLWGQEGYTLAVMHIGAPSCGMNAAVRSFVRNCIYRGDTVYGVHDGVEGLVAGNVQMMGWSDVTGWVGQGGAMLGTKRTLPGARMPQIAARLKEYKIQGLLIIGGFEAYQAGLQLTENRSQHPEFCIPIVIIPSTISNNVPGTEFSLGCDTALNEITEICDRIRQSAQGTKRRVFIIETMGGYCGYLATVAGLAGGADAAYIYEEKFSIKDLQQDVYHMASKMAEGVQRGLILRNEKCNENYNTDFIYRLYSEEGKGLFSARMNVLGHMQQGGSPTPFDRNMGTKMAAKSVEWMVGQLKQHCREDGSINVSSPDSAVMMGIVRRQYKFTPLQDLKAGTNFEHRIPQNQWWLKLRPLFRILAKHESAYVEEGMYITVEDGKPTDLTHFI
;
A
#
# COMPACT_ATOMS: atom_id res chain seq x y z
N MET A 1 -4.08 -26.14 -18.95
CA MET A 1 -3.36 -25.70 -20.16
C MET A 1 -2.31 -24.74 -19.67
N ASP A 2 -1.09 -25.27 -19.57
CA ASP A 2 0.08 -24.65 -18.98
C ASP A 2 0.59 -23.54 -19.89
N ASP A 3 0.40 -22.30 -19.45
CA ASP A 3 1.12 -21.14 -19.96
C ASP A 3 1.63 -20.37 -18.73
N GLU A 4 2.51 -21.00 -17.95
CA GLU A 4 3.34 -20.26 -17.01
C GLU A 4 4.33 -19.41 -17.84
N PRO A 5 4.37 -18.08 -17.67
CA PRO A 5 5.31 -17.24 -18.40
C PRO A 5 6.74 -17.69 -18.09
N LYS A 6 7.49 -18.10 -19.12
CA LYS A 6 8.90 -18.50 -18.99
C LYS A 6 9.66 -17.38 -18.26
N GLN A 7 10.19 -17.68 -17.07
CA GLN A 7 11.02 -16.75 -16.33
C GLN A 7 12.27 -16.40 -17.14
N ARG A 8 12.39 -15.14 -17.56
CA ARG A 8 13.54 -14.62 -18.31
C ARG A 8 14.58 -14.11 -17.32
N PHE A 9 15.73 -14.77 -17.28
CA PHE A 9 16.88 -14.36 -16.46
C PHE A 9 17.81 -13.48 -17.27
N ILE A 10 18.22 -12.35 -16.70
CA ILE A 10 19.06 -11.37 -17.40
C ILE A 10 20.37 -11.20 -16.66
N GLU A 11 21.45 -11.40 -17.40
CA GLU A 11 22.81 -11.38 -16.89
C GLU A 11 23.41 -9.96 -16.86
N GLN A 12 24.37 -9.79 -15.96
CA GLN A 12 25.12 -8.56 -15.78
C GLN A 12 25.87 -8.18 -17.07
N GLY A 13 25.84 -6.89 -17.42
CA GLY A 13 26.59 -6.35 -18.56
C GLY A 13 26.00 -6.66 -19.95
N SER A 14 24.80 -7.24 -20.03
CA SER A 14 24.10 -7.60 -21.28
C SER A 14 23.87 -6.44 -22.25
N HIS A 15 23.93 -5.19 -21.80
CA HIS A 15 23.65 -3.99 -22.59
C HIS A 15 24.78 -2.95 -22.57
N LYS A 16 26.03 -3.44 -22.50
CA LYS A 16 27.24 -2.62 -22.41
C LYS A 16 27.27 -1.49 -23.45
N GLY A 17 27.42 -0.26 -22.97
CA GLY A 17 27.62 0.92 -23.81
C GLY A 17 26.36 1.61 -24.32
N LYS A 18 25.15 1.12 -24.01
CA LYS A 18 23.90 1.87 -24.23
C LYS A 18 23.82 3.07 -23.26
N GLY A 19 23.35 4.23 -23.75
CA GLY A 19 23.16 5.43 -22.95
C GLY A 19 21.71 5.55 -22.45
N ILE A 20 21.53 5.68 -21.13
CA ILE A 20 20.25 5.87 -20.46
C ILE A 20 20.30 7.18 -19.67
N ALA A 21 19.23 7.97 -19.67
CA ALA A 21 19.10 9.08 -18.74
C ALA A 21 17.79 9.03 -17.95
N VAL A 22 17.84 9.48 -16.70
CA VAL A 22 16.68 9.60 -15.81
C VAL A 22 16.47 11.05 -15.40
N PHE A 23 15.22 11.48 -15.40
CA PHE A 23 14.85 12.82 -14.95
C PHE A 23 13.49 12.85 -14.27
N THR A 24 13.33 13.81 -13.36
CA THR A 24 12.07 14.07 -12.66
C THR A 24 11.43 15.36 -13.17
N SER A 25 10.15 15.30 -13.52
CA SER A 25 9.42 16.44 -14.08
C SER A 25 8.03 16.57 -13.45
N GLY A 26 7.59 17.81 -13.22
CA GLY A 26 6.31 18.11 -12.61
C GLY A 26 6.42 18.39 -11.12
N GLY A 27 5.32 18.21 -10.38
CA GLY A 27 5.36 18.30 -8.91
C GLY A 27 6.08 17.09 -8.33
N ASP A 28 6.93 17.31 -7.34
CA ASP A 28 7.62 16.23 -6.66
C ASP A 28 6.65 15.37 -5.82
N SER A 29 7.07 14.13 -5.58
CA SER A 29 6.37 13.20 -4.69
C SER A 29 7.35 12.33 -3.93
N PRO A 30 7.05 11.95 -2.67
CA PRO A 30 7.92 11.05 -1.91
C PRO A 30 8.07 9.71 -2.64
N GLY A 31 9.31 9.25 -2.82
CA GLY A 31 9.61 7.98 -3.49
C GLY A 31 10.25 8.13 -4.87
N MET A 32 10.23 9.33 -5.48
CA MET A 32 10.96 9.61 -6.71
C MET A 32 12.45 9.25 -6.60
N ASN A 33 13.08 9.54 -5.46
CA ASN A 33 14.47 9.17 -5.21
C ASN A 33 14.72 7.65 -5.18
N ALA A 34 13.73 6.85 -4.74
CA ALA A 34 13.83 5.40 -4.78
C ALA A 34 13.78 4.88 -6.22
N ALA A 35 12.92 5.46 -7.06
CA ALA A 35 12.84 5.19 -8.49
C ALA A 35 14.14 5.59 -9.23
N VAL A 36 14.63 6.82 -9.03
CA VAL A 36 15.91 7.29 -9.58
C VAL A 36 17.06 6.34 -9.19
N ARG A 37 17.12 5.96 -7.90
CA ARG A 37 18.14 5.02 -7.41
C ARG A 37 18.08 3.68 -8.14
N ALA A 38 16.89 3.12 -8.34
CA ALA A 38 16.74 1.82 -8.99
C ALA A 38 17.09 1.88 -10.47
N VAL A 39 16.68 2.94 -11.18
CA VAL A 39 17.07 3.16 -12.59
C VAL A 39 18.58 3.21 -12.75
N VAL A 40 19.27 3.98 -11.90
CA VAL A 40 20.73 4.08 -11.95
C VAL A 40 21.40 2.74 -11.67
N ARG A 41 21.01 2.07 -10.58
CA ARG A 41 21.65 0.80 -10.18
C ARG A 41 21.37 -0.33 -11.17
N MET A 42 20.15 -0.42 -11.69
CA MET A 42 19.79 -1.41 -12.70
C MET A 42 20.48 -1.13 -14.03
N GLY A 43 20.54 0.12 -14.48
CA GLY A 43 21.26 0.50 -15.70
C GLY A 43 22.76 0.17 -15.62
N ILE A 44 23.41 0.49 -14.49
CA ILE A 44 24.82 0.15 -14.26
C ILE A 44 25.02 -1.38 -14.25
N TYR A 45 24.12 -2.12 -13.59
CA TYR A 45 24.17 -3.58 -13.55
C TYR A 45 24.11 -4.19 -14.97
N LEU A 46 23.30 -3.65 -15.87
CA LEU A 46 23.23 -4.09 -17.27
C LEU A 46 24.41 -3.57 -18.13
N GLY A 47 25.33 -2.78 -17.57
CA GLY A 47 26.49 -2.24 -18.28
C GLY A 47 26.24 -0.94 -19.06
N CYS A 48 25.07 -0.32 -18.87
CA CYS A 48 24.72 0.94 -19.50
C CYS A 48 25.49 2.12 -18.89
N LYS A 49 25.69 3.18 -19.68
CA LYS A 49 26.07 4.49 -19.16
C LYS A 49 24.81 5.24 -18.75
N VAL A 50 24.66 5.52 -17.46
CA VAL A 50 23.45 6.16 -16.92
C VAL A 50 23.74 7.62 -16.61
N PHE A 51 22.81 8.51 -16.95
CA PHE A 51 22.92 9.94 -16.71
C PHE A 51 21.74 10.47 -15.89
N PHE A 52 22.02 11.44 -15.02
CA PHE A 52 20.99 12.34 -14.48
C PHE A 52 20.76 13.47 -15.46
N ILE A 53 19.50 13.90 -15.58
CA ILE A 53 19.18 15.22 -16.11
C ILE A 53 18.56 16.01 -14.97
N LYS A 54 19.27 17.05 -14.52
CA LYS A 54 18.86 17.91 -13.43
C LYS A 54 17.75 18.85 -13.87
N GLU A 55 16.90 19.29 -12.94
CA GLU A 55 15.83 20.27 -13.18
C GLU A 55 14.85 19.88 -14.30
N GLY A 56 14.69 18.58 -14.56
CA GLY A 56 13.77 18.04 -15.54
C GLY A 56 14.05 18.50 -16.98
N TYR A 57 13.02 18.95 -17.69
CA TYR A 57 13.17 19.41 -19.07
C TYR A 57 14.08 20.63 -19.20
N GLN A 58 14.15 21.49 -18.20
CA GLN A 58 14.99 22.68 -18.26
C GLN A 58 16.46 22.28 -18.36
N GLY A 59 16.94 21.39 -17.48
CA GLY A 59 18.32 20.93 -17.58
C GLY A 59 18.60 20.07 -18.81
N MET A 60 17.57 19.45 -19.41
CA MET A 60 17.69 18.78 -20.71
C MET A 60 18.01 19.79 -21.82
N VAL A 61 17.34 20.94 -21.82
CA VAL A 61 17.55 22.04 -22.77
C VAL A 61 18.89 22.74 -22.52
N ASP A 62 19.22 23.00 -21.26
CA ASP A 62 20.44 23.71 -20.87
C ASP A 62 21.71 22.88 -21.15
N GLY A 63 21.63 21.56 -20.98
CA GLY A 63 22.76 20.66 -21.22
C GLY A 63 23.91 20.86 -20.25
N GLY A 64 25.14 20.55 -20.70
CA GLY A 64 26.36 20.80 -19.92
C GLY A 64 26.35 20.11 -18.54
N ALA A 65 26.54 20.89 -17.47
CA ALA A 65 26.55 20.39 -16.09
C ALA A 65 25.18 19.90 -15.59
N ASN A 66 24.09 20.17 -16.32
CA ASN A 66 22.77 19.64 -15.96
C ASN A 66 22.56 18.21 -16.42
N ILE A 67 23.41 17.68 -17.30
CA ILE A 67 23.43 16.26 -17.66
C ILE A 67 24.70 15.66 -17.07
N GLU A 68 24.60 14.78 -16.08
CA GLU A 68 25.76 14.24 -15.36
C GLU A 68 25.76 12.71 -15.40
N GLU A 69 26.91 12.10 -15.65
CA GLU A 69 27.02 10.64 -15.60
C GLU A 69 26.88 10.16 -14.15
N ALA A 70 25.91 9.29 -13.91
CA ALA A 70 25.64 8.69 -12.63
C ALA A 70 26.58 7.50 -12.40
N ASN A 71 27.03 7.34 -11.17
CA ASN A 71 27.77 6.17 -10.72
C ASN A 71 27.05 5.50 -9.53
N TRP A 72 27.55 4.36 -9.08
CA TRP A 72 26.91 3.60 -7.99
C TRP A 72 26.77 4.41 -6.69
N SER A 73 27.78 5.21 -6.36
CA SER A 73 27.82 6.02 -5.13
C SER A 73 26.93 7.25 -5.21
N SER A 74 26.68 7.80 -6.41
CA SER A 74 25.85 8.99 -6.64
C SER A 74 24.39 8.84 -6.17
N VAL A 75 23.85 7.62 -6.19
CA VAL A 75 22.50 7.29 -5.66
C VAL A 75 22.54 6.59 -4.31
N SER A 76 23.69 6.63 -3.62
CA SER A 76 23.78 6.11 -2.27
C SER A 76 23.13 7.07 -1.29
N SER A 77 22.36 6.52 -0.35
CA SER A 77 21.70 7.29 0.72
C SER A 77 20.67 8.34 0.25
N ILE A 78 20.03 8.13 -0.90
CA ILE A 78 18.91 8.99 -1.36
C ILE A 78 17.53 8.34 -1.14
N ILE A 79 17.46 7.03 -0.90
CA ILE A 79 16.19 6.26 -0.87
C ILE A 79 15.17 6.75 0.18
N HIS A 80 15.65 7.35 1.27
CA HIS A 80 14.83 7.85 2.38
C HIS A 80 14.53 9.35 2.28
N ARG A 81 15.12 10.05 1.30
CA ARG A 81 14.92 11.49 1.15
C ARG A 81 13.60 11.75 0.43
N GLY A 82 12.83 12.70 0.94
CA GLY A 82 11.68 13.26 0.25
C GLY A 82 12.07 14.03 -1.02
N GLY A 83 11.06 14.40 -1.81
CA GLY A 83 11.22 15.12 -3.08
C GLY A 83 12.10 14.39 -4.09
N THR A 84 12.86 15.15 -4.87
CA THR A 84 13.81 14.63 -5.88
C THR A 84 15.19 15.28 -5.74
N VAL A 85 16.24 14.46 -5.63
CA VAL A 85 17.64 14.94 -5.51
C VAL A 85 18.20 15.49 -6.82
N ILE A 86 17.53 15.23 -7.95
CA ILE A 86 17.91 15.76 -9.26
C ILE A 86 17.05 16.97 -9.67
N GLY A 87 16.20 17.47 -8.77
CA GLY A 87 15.40 18.67 -9.02
C GLY A 87 14.28 18.48 -10.03
N SER A 88 13.42 19.49 -10.14
CA SER A 88 12.34 19.52 -11.11
C SER A 88 11.91 20.95 -11.37
N ALA A 89 12.12 21.44 -12.59
CA ALA A 89 11.73 22.78 -12.99
C ALA A 89 10.67 22.77 -14.09
N ARG A 90 9.84 23.82 -14.09
CA ARG A 90 9.00 24.14 -15.25
C ARG A 90 9.90 24.66 -16.37
N CYS A 91 9.67 24.17 -17.58
CA CYS A 91 10.45 24.58 -18.76
C CYS A 91 9.54 25.20 -19.81
N SER A 92 9.67 26.51 -20.03
CA SER A 92 9.01 27.20 -21.15
C SER A 92 9.63 26.79 -22.48
N ASP A 93 10.95 26.72 -22.54
CA ASP A 93 11.70 26.56 -23.78
C ASP A 93 11.40 25.24 -24.48
N PHE A 94 11.15 24.18 -23.72
CA PHE A 94 10.81 22.86 -24.26
C PHE A 94 9.42 22.82 -24.94
N ARG A 95 8.55 23.81 -24.68
CA ARG A 95 7.27 23.97 -25.41
C ARG A 95 7.49 24.36 -26.86
N ASP A 96 8.59 25.03 -27.15
CA ASP A 96 8.94 25.48 -28.48
C ASP A 96 9.94 24.52 -29.14
N ARG A 97 9.86 24.41 -30.47
CA ARG A 97 10.73 23.54 -31.25
C ARG A 97 12.23 23.85 -31.08
N PRO A 98 12.69 25.12 -30.98
CA PRO A 98 14.10 25.43 -30.73
C PRO A 98 14.63 24.86 -29.40
N GLY A 99 13.82 24.86 -28.34
CA GLY A 99 14.22 24.25 -27.07
C GLY A 99 14.34 22.73 -27.19
N ARG A 100 13.38 22.08 -27.86
CA ARG A 100 13.46 20.64 -28.15
C ARG A 100 14.66 20.28 -29.04
N LEU A 101 15.02 21.13 -29.99
CA LEU A 101 16.21 20.97 -30.83
C LEU A 101 17.50 20.99 -29.99
N LYS A 102 17.63 21.96 -29.06
CA LYS A 102 18.75 22.02 -28.11
C LYS A 102 18.81 20.78 -27.23
N ALA A 103 17.67 20.36 -26.67
CA ALA A 103 17.59 19.14 -25.86
C ALA A 103 18.03 17.90 -26.64
N ALA A 104 17.55 17.72 -27.88
CA ALA A 104 17.94 16.59 -28.73
C ALA A 104 19.45 16.56 -29.00
N LYS A 105 20.04 17.72 -29.29
CA LYS A 105 21.48 17.85 -29.46
C LYS A 105 22.25 17.44 -28.20
N ASN A 106 21.86 17.96 -27.03
CA ASN A 106 22.53 17.65 -25.76
C ASN A 106 22.50 16.14 -25.43
N LEU A 107 21.40 15.46 -25.75
CA LEU A 107 21.28 14.02 -25.58
C LEU A 107 22.18 13.25 -26.55
N VAL A 108 22.23 13.66 -27.83
CA VAL A 108 23.11 13.08 -28.85
C VAL A 108 24.59 13.25 -28.49
N ASP A 109 24.99 14.42 -28.02
CA ASP A 109 26.36 14.73 -27.61
C ASP A 109 26.84 13.83 -26.47
N ARG A 110 25.91 13.35 -25.62
CA ARG A 110 26.18 12.38 -24.54
C ARG A 110 25.91 10.93 -24.91
N GLY A 111 25.42 10.67 -26.12
CA GLY A 111 25.06 9.34 -26.61
C GLY A 111 23.87 8.71 -25.88
N ILE A 112 22.92 9.52 -25.45
CA ILE A 112 21.70 9.09 -24.75
C ILE A 112 20.59 8.84 -25.78
N THR A 113 20.05 7.62 -25.80
CA THR A 113 18.91 7.23 -26.66
C THR A 113 17.75 6.60 -25.89
N ASN A 114 17.87 6.50 -24.57
CA ASN A 114 16.88 5.89 -23.71
C ASN A 114 16.59 6.84 -22.55
N LEU A 115 15.34 7.26 -22.39
CA LEU A 115 14.93 8.16 -21.32
C LEU A 115 13.94 7.48 -20.40
N VAL A 116 14.22 7.56 -19.10
CA VAL A 116 13.29 7.26 -18.03
C VAL A 116 12.73 8.57 -17.49
N VAL A 117 11.42 8.73 -17.55
CA VAL A 117 10.71 9.94 -17.10
C VAL A 117 9.90 9.61 -15.86
N ILE A 118 10.19 10.28 -14.74
CA ILE A 118 9.42 10.16 -13.50
C ILE A 118 8.63 11.44 -13.30
N GLY A 119 7.30 11.38 -13.38
CA GLY A 119 6.48 12.58 -13.25
C GLY A 119 4.99 12.34 -13.45
N GLY A 120 4.24 13.43 -13.57
CA GLY A 120 2.81 13.39 -13.86
C GLY A 120 2.47 13.14 -15.33
N ASP A 121 1.18 13.09 -15.63
CA ASP A 121 0.61 12.92 -16.97
C ASP A 121 1.16 13.92 -18.01
N GLY A 122 1.31 15.19 -17.63
CA GLY A 122 1.83 16.23 -18.50
C GLY A 122 3.28 15.99 -18.94
N SER A 123 4.13 15.53 -18.01
CA SER A 123 5.53 15.19 -18.29
C SER A 123 5.63 13.96 -19.18
N LEU A 124 4.83 12.92 -18.92
CA LEU A 124 4.79 11.73 -19.75
C LEU A 124 4.32 12.03 -21.19
N THR A 125 3.31 12.90 -21.33
CA THR A 125 2.84 13.38 -22.64
C THR A 125 3.95 14.11 -23.40
N GLY A 126 4.64 15.04 -22.73
CA GLY A 126 5.75 15.79 -23.33
C GLY A 126 6.90 14.89 -23.80
N ALA A 127 7.20 13.83 -23.04
CA ALA A 127 8.23 12.86 -23.40
C ALA A 127 7.87 12.06 -24.66
N ASN A 128 6.60 11.63 -24.78
CA ASN A 128 6.16 10.91 -25.97
C ASN A 128 6.11 11.80 -27.22
N LEU A 129 5.66 13.05 -27.10
CA LEU A 129 5.72 14.02 -28.20
C LEU A 129 7.17 14.24 -28.67
N PHE A 130 8.11 14.36 -27.73
CA PHE A 130 9.52 14.50 -28.04
C PHE A 130 10.09 13.27 -28.78
N ARG A 131 9.68 12.06 -28.38
CA ARG A 131 10.02 10.81 -29.11
C ARG A 131 9.46 10.80 -30.53
N GLN A 132 8.22 11.24 -30.74
CA GLN A 132 7.60 11.29 -32.08
C GLN A 132 8.30 12.30 -32.98
N GLU A 133 8.69 13.46 -32.44
CA GLU A 133 9.42 14.50 -33.18
C GLU A 133 10.90 14.18 -33.39
N TRP A 134 11.46 13.18 -32.68
CA TRP A 134 12.90 12.89 -32.63
C TRP A 134 13.56 12.82 -34.01
N LYS A 135 12.98 12.06 -34.93
CA LYS A 135 13.51 11.91 -36.30
C LYS A 135 13.63 13.27 -37.00
N SER A 136 12.57 14.08 -36.93
CA SER A 136 12.52 15.40 -37.54
C SER A 136 13.52 16.37 -36.91
N LEU A 137 13.70 16.30 -35.59
CA LEU A 137 14.69 17.12 -34.87
C LEU A 137 16.12 16.76 -35.28
N LEU A 138 16.43 15.46 -35.41
CA LEU A 138 17.77 15.04 -35.83
C LEU A 138 18.06 15.38 -37.29
N ASP A 139 17.07 15.29 -38.17
CA ASP A 139 17.23 15.68 -39.58
C ASP A 139 17.51 17.20 -39.71
N GLU A 140 16.85 18.02 -38.88
CA GLU A 140 17.11 19.46 -38.77
C GLU A 140 18.51 19.76 -38.19
N LEU A 141 18.93 19.05 -37.14
CA LEU A 141 20.28 19.17 -36.58
C LEU A 141 21.37 18.77 -37.59
N LEU A 142 21.12 17.77 -38.43
CA LEU A 142 22.02 17.37 -39.50
C LEU A 142 22.10 18.46 -40.58
N SER A 143 20.95 19.00 -41.02
CA SER A 143 20.89 20.07 -42.02
C SER A 143 21.61 21.35 -41.57
N THR A 144 21.55 21.64 -40.28
CA THR A 144 22.23 22.79 -39.64
C THR A 144 23.67 22.48 -39.23
N LYS A 145 24.21 21.29 -39.59
CA LYS A 145 25.57 20.83 -39.30
C LYS A 145 25.93 20.81 -37.81
N GLN A 146 24.93 20.64 -36.94
CA GLN A 146 25.15 20.54 -35.50
C GLN A 146 25.48 19.13 -35.03
N ILE A 147 25.14 18.10 -35.83
CA ILE A 147 25.50 16.69 -35.61
C ILE A 147 26.05 16.08 -36.90
N THR A 148 26.82 15.00 -36.79
CA THR A 148 27.36 14.28 -37.95
C THR A 148 26.38 13.22 -38.50
N PRO A 149 26.53 12.79 -39.78
CA PRO A 149 25.74 11.68 -40.34
C PRO A 149 25.85 10.39 -39.51
N GLU A 150 27.03 10.11 -38.95
CA GLU A 150 27.27 8.92 -38.12
C GLU A 150 26.50 9.01 -36.79
N GLN A 151 26.49 10.19 -36.14
CA GLN A 151 25.70 10.42 -34.94
C GLN A 151 24.21 10.28 -35.23
N ARG A 152 23.75 10.85 -36.36
CA ARG A 152 22.35 10.73 -36.79
C ARG A 152 21.93 9.28 -36.97
N GLU A 153 22.76 8.45 -37.60
CA GLU A 153 22.42 7.04 -37.81
C GLU A 153 22.51 6.24 -36.51
N LYS A 154 23.54 6.49 -35.70
CA LYS A 154 23.75 5.79 -34.42
C LYS A 154 22.64 6.07 -33.40
N TYR A 155 22.11 7.29 -33.36
CA TYR A 155 21.13 7.75 -32.37
C TYR A 155 19.74 7.98 -32.96
N LYS A 156 19.43 7.31 -34.06
CA LYS A 156 18.21 7.50 -34.87
C LYS A 156 16.88 7.26 -34.15
N HIS A 157 16.88 6.52 -33.04
CA HIS A 157 15.68 6.20 -32.26
C HIS A 157 15.84 6.66 -30.82
N LEU A 158 14.75 7.19 -30.26
CA LEU A 158 14.61 7.54 -28.86
C LEU A 158 13.57 6.62 -28.22
N HIS A 159 13.95 5.94 -27.16
CA HIS A 159 13.06 5.08 -26.38
C HIS A 159 12.67 5.78 -25.08
N ILE A 160 11.40 5.67 -24.70
CA ILE A 160 10.83 6.32 -23.51
C ILE A 160 10.17 5.25 -22.65
N ALA A 161 10.52 5.24 -21.36
CA ALA A 161 9.78 4.55 -20.32
C ALA A 161 9.36 5.55 -19.25
N GLY A 162 8.05 5.60 -18.98
CA GLY A 162 7.45 6.47 -17.98
C GLY A 162 7.25 5.78 -16.65
N MET A 163 7.32 6.55 -15.56
CA MET A 163 6.84 6.19 -14.24
C MET A 163 6.03 7.34 -13.67
N VAL A 164 4.93 7.02 -13.00
CA VAL A 164 4.02 8.05 -12.48
C VAL A 164 4.41 8.45 -11.07
N GLY A 165 5.10 9.59 -10.94
CA GLY A 165 5.39 10.24 -9.67
C GLY A 165 4.36 11.32 -9.37
N SER A 166 3.39 11.00 -8.52
CA SER A 166 2.30 11.90 -8.12
C SER A 166 1.70 11.45 -6.79
N ILE A 167 1.27 12.39 -5.96
CA ILE A 167 0.51 12.11 -4.74
C ILE A 167 -0.99 11.97 -4.99
N ASP A 168 -1.48 12.43 -6.14
CA ASP A 168 -2.91 12.63 -6.41
C ASP A 168 -3.62 11.31 -6.75
N ASN A 169 -2.86 10.27 -7.12
CA ASN A 169 -3.33 9.00 -7.69
C ASN A 169 -4.35 9.19 -8.83
N ASP A 170 -4.09 10.17 -9.70
CA ASP A 170 -5.02 10.63 -10.73
C ASP A 170 -4.75 10.02 -12.12
N PHE A 171 -3.70 9.22 -12.27
CA PHE A 171 -3.29 8.61 -13.54
C PHE A 171 -3.99 7.26 -13.78
N CYS A 172 -4.82 7.20 -14.82
CA CYS A 172 -5.51 5.96 -15.19
C CYS A 172 -4.53 4.92 -15.74
N GLY A 173 -4.57 3.70 -15.20
CA GLY A 173 -3.71 2.59 -15.62
C GLY A 173 -2.81 2.04 -14.51
N THR A 174 -2.70 2.76 -13.38
CA THR A 174 -2.02 2.27 -12.18
C THR A 174 -2.98 2.28 -10.99
N ASP A 175 -2.91 1.26 -10.13
CA ASP A 175 -3.67 1.22 -8.88
C ASP A 175 -3.15 2.24 -7.86
N MET A 176 -1.84 2.54 -7.95
CA MET A 176 -1.11 3.42 -7.05
C MET A 176 0.02 4.14 -7.80
N THR A 177 0.08 5.47 -7.67
CA THR A 177 1.21 6.29 -8.13
C THR A 177 2.26 6.45 -7.03
N ILE A 178 3.53 6.64 -7.43
CA ILE A 178 4.64 6.83 -6.49
C ILE A 178 4.42 8.13 -5.70
N GLY A 179 4.22 8.00 -4.39
CA GLY A 179 4.07 9.09 -3.42
C GLY A 179 2.67 9.24 -2.83
N THR A 180 1.66 8.56 -3.40
CA THR A 180 0.29 8.62 -2.88
C THR A 180 0.20 8.02 -1.47
N ASP A 181 0.90 6.92 -1.20
CA ASP A 181 0.84 6.26 0.11
C ASP A 181 1.53 7.12 1.16
N SER A 182 2.68 7.70 0.82
CA SER A 182 3.38 8.67 1.66
C SER A 182 2.54 9.90 1.96
N ALA A 183 1.78 10.42 0.98
CA ALA A 183 0.86 11.53 1.21
C ALA A 183 -0.27 11.15 2.18
N LEU A 184 -0.83 9.94 2.06
CA LEU A 184 -1.81 9.41 3.02
C LEU A 184 -1.23 9.32 4.44
N HIS A 185 0.03 8.90 4.59
CA HIS A 185 0.70 8.90 5.89
C HIS A 185 0.73 10.31 6.52
N ARG A 186 1.04 11.35 5.73
CA ARG A 186 1.06 12.75 6.22
C ARG A 186 -0.34 13.26 6.57
N ILE A 187 -1.35 12.89 5.78
CA ILE A 187 -2.75 13.26 6.07
C ILE A 187 -3.20 12.65 7.40
N ILE A 188 -2.92 11.36 7.60
CA ILE A 188 -3.35 10.64 8.80
C ILE A 188 -2.58 11.08 10.04
N GLU A 189 -1.28 11.33 9.95
CA GLU A 189 -0.51 11.92 11.04
C GLU A 189 -1.11 13.27 11.50
N ALA A 190 -1.47 14.14 10.55
CA ALA A 190 -2.07 15.43 10.86
C ALA A 190 -3.47 15.30 11.47
N ILE A 191 -4.29 14.37 10.96
CA ILE A 191 -5.62 14.10 11.52
C ILE A 191 -5.50 13.53 12.94
N ASP A 192 -4.64 12.54 13.16
CA ASP A 192 -4.45 11.92 14.48
C ASP A 192 -3.96 12.96 15.51
N ALA A 193 -3.09 13.89 15.11
CA ALA A 193 -2.68 15.01 15.96
C ALA A 193 -3.87 15.91 16.35
N ILE A 194 -4.77 16.20 15.40
CA ILE A 194 -5.96 17.03 15.61
C ILE A 194 -7.03 16.34 16.45
N VAL A 195 -7.18 15.02 16.32
CA VAL A 195 -8.18 14.22 17.06
C VAL A 195 -8.12 14.51 18.56
N SER A 196 -6.91 14.61 19.14
CA SER A 196 -6.72 14.88 20.56
C SER A 196 -7.32 16.20 21.04
N THR A 197 -7.11 17.30 20.30
CA THR A 197 -7.66 18.63 20.61
C THR A 197 -9.14 18.74 20.25
N ALA A 198 -9.55 18.10 19.14
CA ALA A 198 -10.94 18.05 18.70
C ALA A 198 -11.84 17.37 19.74
N TYR A 199 -11.40 16.23 20.27
CA TYR A 199 -12.11 15.48 21.29
C TYR A 199 -12.22 16.24 22.63
N SER A 200 -11.15 16.94 23.01
CA SER A 200 -11.08 17.73 24.24
C SER A 200 -12.09 18.88 24.26
N HIS A 201 -12.19 19.61 23.15
CA HIS A 201 -13.05 20.80 23.04
C HIS A 201 -14.40 20.56 22.37
N GLN A 202 -14.74 19.30 22.08
CA GLN A 202 -15.96 18.96 21.38
C GLN A 202 -16.12 19.71 20.05
N ARG A 203 -15.09 19.75 19.20
CA ARG A 203 -15.04 20.58 17.99
C ARG A 203 -15.32 19.82 16.70
N THR A 204 -15.70 20.57 15.68
CA THR A 204 -15.80 20.11 14.29
C THR A 204 -14.59 20.62 13.51
N PHE A 205 -13.87 19.71 12.86
CA PHE A 205 -12.71 20.02 12.04
C PHE A 205 -12.97 19.72 10.57
N ILE A 206 -12.65 20.70 9.73
CA ILE A 206 -12.67 20.57 8.28
C ILE A 206 -11.23 20.46 7.80
N MET A 207 -10.89 19.31 7.24
CA MET A 207 -9.56 18.95 6.78
C MET A 207 -9.51 19.10 5.25
N GLU A 208 -8.78 20.09 4.75
CA GLU A 208 -8.57 20.27 3.32
C GLU A 208 -7.34 19.46 2.87
N VAL A 209 -7.56 18.57 1.91
CA VAL A 209 -6.62 17.55 1.45
C VAL A 209 -6.31 17.75 -0.03
N MET A 210 -5.06 17.56 -0.42
CA MET A 210 -4.62 17.69 -1.83
C MET A 210 -5.20 16.55 -2.69
N GLY A 211 -5.06 16.67 -4.00
CA GLY A 211 -5.49 15.66 -4.97
C GLY A 211 -5.79 16.21 -6.35
N ARG A 212 -5.57 17.51 -6.57
CA ARG A 212 -5.91 18.29 -7.75
C ARG A 212 -7.39 18.15 -8.10
N HIS A 213 -7.70 17.31 -9.07
CA HIS A 213 -9.06 17.00 -9.52
C HIS A 213 -9.43 15.54 -9.21
N CYS A 214 -8.72 14.92 -8.27
CA CYS A 214 -8.88 13.54 -7.83
C CYS A 214 -9.25 13.49 -6.35
N GLY A 215 -10.31 12.75 -6.01
CA GLY A 215 -10.78 12.54 -4.65
C GLY A 215 -10.12 11.37 -3.92
N TYR A 216 -9.11 10.69 -4.51
CA TYR A 216 -8.58 9.44 -3.97
C TYR A 216 -8.04 9.63 -2.53
N LEU A 217 -7.18 10.63 -2.33
CA LEU A 217 -6.62 10.95 -1.02
C LEU A 217 -7.72 11.26 0.00
N ALA A 218 -8.72 12.07 -0.38
CA ALA A 218 -9.83 12.43 0.49
C ALA A 218 -10.69 11.23 0.90
N ILE A 219 -11.04 10.34 -0.04
CA ILE A 219 -11.87 9.16 0.23
C ILE A 219 -11.12 8.17 1.12
N VAL A 220 -9.85 7.89 0.81
CA VAL A 220 -9.06 6.96 1.61
C VAL A 220 -8.81 7.54 3.00
N ALA A 221 -8.46 8.83 3.11
CA ALA A 221 -8.34 9.50 4.40
C ALA A 221 -9.64 9.44 5.21
N ALA A 222 -10.80 9.58 4.57
CA ALA A 222 -12.09 9.50 5.26
C ALA A 222 -12.34 8.11 5.84
N LEU A 223 -12.01 7.05 5.09
CA LEU A 223 -12.10 5.67 5.55
C LEU A 223 -11.17 5.38 6.73
N THR A 224 -9.95 5.92 6.71
CA THR A 224 -8.89 5.63 7.68
C THR A 224 -8.86 6.57 8.88
N SER A 225 -9.70 7.61 8.89
CA SER A 225 -9.86 8.54 10.03
C SER A 225 -11.26 8.56 10.64
N GLU A 226 -12.17 7.72 10.13
CA GLU A 226 -13.58 7.73 10.56
C GLU A 226 -14.30 9.07 10.31
N ALA A 227 -13.96 9.75 9.21
CA ALA A 227 -14.57 11.04 8.88
C ALA A 227 -16.09 10.92 8.72
N ASP A 228 -16.82 11.89 9.28
CA ASP A 228 -18.27 11.96 9.22
C ASP A 228 -18.74 12.28 7.80
N TYR A 229 -18.00 13.08 7.05
CA TYR A 229 -18.35 13.45 5.68
C TYR A 229 -17.10 13.70 4.82
N VAL A 230 -17.20 13.37 3.53
CA VAL A 230 -16.16 13.63 2.53
C VAL A 230 -16.76 14.37 1.33
N PHE A 231 -16.05 15.37 0.83
CA PHE A 231 -16.32 16.02 -0.44
C PHE A 231 -15.24 15.63 -1.45
N CYS A 232 -15.66 15.00 -2.56
CA CYS A 232 -14.76 14.60 -3.64
C CYS A 232 -15.34 14.97 -5.02
N PRO A 233 -14.49 15.35 -6.00
CA PRO A 233 -14.93 15.77 -7.32
C PRO A 233 -15.66 14.70 -8.12
N GLU A 234 -15.29 13.42 -7.98
CA GLU A 234 -15.88 12.34 -8.77
C GLU A 234 -17.30 11.96 -8.31
N ASN A 235 -17.68 12.33 -7.09
CA ASN A 235 -19.00 12.10 -6.55
C ASN A 235 -19.50 13.37 -5.86
N PRO A 236 -19.84 14.42 -6.66
CA PRO A 236 -20.30 15.68 -6.12
C PRO A 236 -21.59 15.48 -5.31
N PRO A 237 -21.72 16.17 -4.18
CA PRO A 237 -22.83 15.95 -3.28
C PRO A 237 -24.14 16.46 -3.90
N PRO A 238 -25.30 15.95 -3.47
CA PRO A 238 -26.60 16.42 -3.98
C PRO A 238 -26.87 17.89 -3.60
N VAL A 239 -27.83 18.56 -4.24
CA VAL A 239 -28.11 20.00 -4.01
C VAL A 239 -28.45 20.29 -2.53
N ASP A 240 -29.12 19.35 -1.87
CA ASP A 240 -29.49 19.40 -0.45
C ASP A 240 -28.34 18.98 0.50
N TRP A 241 -27.08 18.98 0.03
CA TRP A 241 -25.93 18.61 0.85
C TRP A 241 -25.76 19.43 2.13
N PRO A 242 -26.09 20.75 2.21
CA PRO A 242 -25.95 21.49 3.45
C PRO A 242 -26.80 20.88 4.56
N LYS A 243 -28.05 20.58 4.24
CA LYS A 243 -28.98 19.90 5.16
C LYS A 243 -28.48 18.50 5.53
N LYS A 244 -28.09 17.69 4.53
CA LYS A 244 -27.58 16.33 4.77
C LYS A 244 -26.33 16.29 5.63
N LEU A 245 -25.44 17.26 5.46
CA LEU A 245 -24.26 17.43 6.30
C LEU A 245 -24.69 17.75 7.73
N CYS A 246 -25.54 18.75 7.92
CA CYS A 246 -26.01 19.17 9.24
C CYS A 246 -26.73 18.03 9.98
N ASP A 247 -27.69 17.37 9.32
CA ASP A 247 -28.43 16.23 9.87
C ASP A 247 -27.48 15.12 10.32
N LYS A 248 -26.41 14.86 9.55
CA LYS A 248 -25.44 13.82 9.87
C LYS A 248 -24.56 14.18 11.07
N LEU A 249 -24.04 15.41 11.11
CA LEU A 249 -23.21 15.87 12.22
C LEU A 249 -23.99 15.89 13.54
N GLU A 250 -25.24 16.36 13.51
CA GLU A 250 -26.12 16.36 14.68
C GLU A 250 -26.45 14.94 15.16
N GLN A 251 -26.65 14.00 14.23
CA GLN A 251 -26.86 12.60 14.56
C GLN A 251 -25.65 11.98 15.26
N GLU A 252 -24.44 12.17 14.74
CA GLU A 252 -23.22 11.64 15.35
C GLU A 252 -22.98 12.26 16.73
N ARG A 253 -23.24 13.56 16.89
CA ARG A 253 -23.19 14.23 18.20
C ARG A 253 -24.16 13.63 19.20
N SER A 254 -25.39 13.39 18.77
CA SER A 254 -26.43 12.77 19.59
C SER A 254 -26.09 11.32 19.96
N ALA A 255 -25.31 10.64 19.12
CA ALA A 255 -24.76 9.31 19.36
C ALA A 255 -23.58 9.28 20.38
N GLY A 256 -23.25 10.41 20.98
CA GLY A 256 -22.16 10.56 21.94
C GLY A 256 -20.80 10.82 21.31
N GLN A 257 -20.72 11.00 19.98
CA GLN A 257 -19.47 11.37 19.32
C GLN A 257 -19.09 12.80 19.71
N ARG A 258 -17.89 12.95 20.27
CA ARG A 258 -17.40 14.26 20.74
C ARG A 258 -16.71 15.07 19.66
N LEU A 259 -16.23 14.44 18.59
CA LEU A 259 -15.45 15.07 17.54
C LEU A 259 -16.13 14.86 16.20
N ASN A 260 -16.15 15.87 15.34
CA ASN A 260 -16.54 15.66 13.95
C ASN A 260 -15.37 16.01 13.02
N ILE A 261 -15.10 15.15 12.05
CA ILE A 261 -14.10 15.35 11.00
C ILE A 261 -14.82 15.36 9.64
N ILE A 262 -14.65 16.45 8.91
CA ILE A 262 -15.11 16.60 7.54
C ILE A 262 -13.87 16.70 6.67
N ILE A 263 -13.76 15.87 5.62
CA ILE A 263 -12.66 15.94 4.68
C ILE A 263 -13.13 16.58 3.39
N VAL A 264 -12.36 17.57 2.92
CA VAL A 264 -12.65 18.30 1.68
C VAL A 264 -11.46 18.14 0.75
N ALA A 265 -11.66 17.48 -0.39
CA ALA A 265 -10.65 17.48 -1.46
C ALA A 265 -10.48 18.90 -2.02
N GLU A 266 -9.25 19.32 -2.34
CA GLU A 266 -9.00 20.65 -2.92
C GLU A 266 -9.76 20.91 -4.22
N GLY A 267 -10.05 19.85 -4.98
CA GLY A 267 -10.87 19.88 -6.19
C GLY A 267 -12.36 19.63 -5.99
N ALA A 268 -12.88 19.69 -4.76
CA ALA A 268 -14.29 19.43 -4.49
C ALA A 268 -15.21 20.41 -5.22
N ILE A 269 -16.23 19.87 -5.90
CA ILE A 269 -17.23 20.63 -6.65
C ILE A 269 -18.63 20.13 -6.32
N ASP A 270 -19.64 20.97 -6.58
CA ASP A 270 -21.04 20.56 -6.59
C ASP A 270 -21.47 20.03 -7.97
N ARG A 271 -22.76 19.66 -8.09
CA ARG A 271 -23.31 19.11 -9.35
C ARG A 271 -23.44 20.14 -10.47
N ASP A 272 -23.38 21.42 -10.13
CA ASP A 272 -23.41 22.50 -11.11
C ASP A 272 -22.01 22.82 -11.65
N GLY A 273 -20.97 22.34 -10.96
CA GLY A 273 -19.56 22.53 -11.29
C GLY A 273 -18.92 23.63 -10.46
N GLU A 274 -19.64 24.20 -9.48
CA GLU A 274 -19.12 25.25 -8.63
C GLU A 274 -18.24 24.65 -7.52
N PRO A 275 -17.11 25.29 -7.18
CA PRO A 275 -16.20 24.78 -6.16
C PRO A 275 -16.84 24.80 -4.77
N ILE A 276 -16.63 23.72 -4.02
CA ILE A 276 -17.01 23.60 -2.60
C ILE A 276 -15.76 23.82 -1.77
N SER A 277 -15.54 25.06 -1.31
CA SER A 277 -14.42 25.40 -0.43
C SER A 277 -14.64 24.97 1.01
N ALA A 278 -13.56 24.77 1.76
CA ALA A 278 -13.62 24.50 3.19
C ALA A 278 -14.36 25.62 3.97
N GLU A 279 -14.25 26.88 3.53
CA GLU A 279 -14.97 28.01 4.15
C GLU A 279 -16.48 27.93 3.91
N LYS A 280 -16.92 27.53 2.70
CA LYS A 280 -18.35 27.30 2.40
C LYS A 280 -18.93 26.22 3.31
N VAL A 281 -18.19 25.13 3.51
CA VAL A 281 -18.58 24.05 4.43
C VAL A 281 -18.64 24.54 5.88
N LYS A 282 -17.66 25.34 6.32
CA LYS A 282 -17.64 25.93 7.67
C LYS A 282 -18.83 26.84 7.91
N GLN A 283 -19.14 27.73 6.97
CA GLN A 283 -20.31 28.63 7.06
C GLN A 283 -21.59 27.82 7.25
N VAL A 284 -21.82 26.79 6.44
CA VAL A 284 -22.97 25.89 6.58
C VAL A 284 -23.06 25.27 7.97
N VAL A 285 -21.95 24.78 8.53
CA VAL A 285 -21.95 24.16 9.87
C VAL A 285 -22.19 25.20 10.97
N VAL A 286 -21.59 26.38 10.88
CA VAL A 286 -21.73 27.44 11.89
C VAL A 286 -23.14 28.05 11.86
N ASP A 287 -23.66 28.38 10.68
CA ASP A 287 -24.94 29.05 10.54
C ASP A 287 -26.11 28.14 10.94
N ASN A 288 -26.04 26.85 10.63
CA ASN A 288 -27.13 25.91 10.88
C ASN A 288 -27.03 25.15 12.21
N LEU A 289 -25.81 24.81 12.67
CA LEU A 289 -25.61 24.00 13.88
C LEU A 289 -24.94 24.74 15.05
N GLN A 290 -24.41 25.95 14.82
CA GLN A 290 -23.69 26.75 15.83
C GLN A 290 -22.52 26.00 16.50
N GLN A 291 -21.92 25.03 15.81
CA GLN A 291 -20.79 24.24 16.32
C GLN A 291 -19.46 24.99 16.18
N ASP A 292 -18.59 24.86 17.18
CA ASP A 292 -17.22 25.41 17.11
C ASP A 292 -16.40 24.68 16.05
N THR A 293 -16.29 25.33 14.88
CA THR A 293 -15.74 24.74 13.66
C THR A 293 -14.39 25.36 13.30
N ARG A 294 -13.40 24.52 12.94
CA ARG A 294 -12.06 24.94 12.53
C ARG A 294 -11.70 24.32 11.19
N ILE A 295 -10.98 25.09 10.36
CA ILE A 295 -10.43 24.61 9.09
C ILE A 295 -8.94 24.39 9.28
N THR A 296 -8.45 23.25 8.80
CA THR A 296 -7.04 22.96 8.66
C THR A 296 -6.75 22.65 7.20
N VAL A 297 -6.02 23.54 6.54
CA VAL A 297 -5.47 23.28 5.21
C VAL A 297 -4.09 22.67 5.37
N LEU A 298 -3.96 21.38 5.06
CA LEU A 298 -2.69 20.68 5.21
C LEU A 298 -1.62 21.21 4.25
N GLY A 299 -2.02 21.54 3.02
CA GLY A 299 -1.12 22.06 1.99
C GLY A 299 0.05 21.12 1.70
N HIS A 300 1.24 21.67 1.48
CA HIS A 300 2.39 20.96 0.94
C HIS A 300 3.08 19.99 1.91
N VAL A 301 2.65 19.91 3.19
CA VAL A 301 3.13 18.83 4.08
C VAL A 301 2.83 17.45 3.51
N GLN A 302 1.80 17.34 2.66
CA GLN A 302 1.40 16.13 1.94
C GLN A 302 2.37 15.72 0.81
N ARG A 303 3.20 16.65 0.31
CA ARG A 303 4.24 16.36 -0.70
C ARG A 303 5.61 16.10 -0.07
N GLY A 304 5.83 16.58 1.15
CA GLY A 304 7.09 16.47 1.86
C GLY A 304 7.23 15.18 2.67
N GLY A 305 8.33 15.12 3.44
CA GLY A 305 8.62 13.99 4.33
C GLY A 305 9.36 12.84 3.66
N SER A 306 9.86 11.92 4.50
CA SER A 306 10.47 10.68 4.03
C SER A 306 9.40 9.77 3.42
N PRO A 307 9.68 9.08 2.29
CA PRO A 307 8.71 8.17 1.69
C PRO A 307 8.42 6.97 2.60
N SER A 308 7.19 6.47 2.53
CA SER A 308 6.76 5.23 3.19
C SER A 308 7.52 4.01 2.66
N ALA A 309 7.48 2.91 3.40
CA ALA A 309 8.08 1.66 2.95
C ALA A 309 7.50 1.20 1.61
N PHE A 310 6.19 1.37 1.42
CA PHE A 310 5.48 1.03 0.19
C PHE A 310 6.01 1.83 -1.01
N ASP A 311 6.07 3.16 -0.92
CA ASP A 311 6.53 4.00 -2.05
C ASP A 311 8.02 3.78 -2.39
N ARG A 312 8.85 3.42 -1.41
CA ARG A 312 10.24 3.05 -1.66
C ARG A 312 10.35 1.74 -2.44
N VAL A 313 9.59 0.72 -2.03
CA VAL A 313 9.57 -0.58 -2.72
C VAL A 313 8.97 -0.44 -4.11
N LEU A 314 7.87 0.30 -4.24
CA LEU A 314 7.22 0.60 -5.51
C LEU A 314 8.18 1.28 -6.48
N GLY A 315 8.84 2.36 -6.05
CA GLY A 315 9.85 3.05 -6.85
C GLY A 315 11.01 2.13 -7.24
N CYS A 316 11.47 1.26 -6.33
CA CYS A 316 12.53 0.32 -6.66
C CYS A 316 12.14 -0.68 -7.75
N ARG A 317 10.92 -1.24 -7.66
CA ARG A 317 10.39 -2.20 -8.63
C ARG A 317 10.16 -1.53 -9.98
N MET A 318 9.44 -0.40 -9.99
CA MET A 318 9.14 0.32 -11.22
C MET A 318 10.40 0.84 -11.92
N GLY A 319 11.39 1.31 -11.16
CA GLY A 319 12.63 1.83 -11.72
C GLY A 319 13.48 0.75 -12.40
N ALA A 320 13.58 -0.44 -11.81
CA ALA A 320 14.25 -1.57 -12.45
C ALA A 320 13.52 -2.03 -13.72
N GLU A 321 12.20 -2.12 -13.64
CA GLU A 321 11.34 -2.53 -14.75
C GLU A 321 11.35 -1.53 -15.91
N ALA A 322 11.44 -0.22 -15.62
CA ALA A 322 11.57 0.82 -16.64
C ALA A 322 12.87 0.71 -17.43
N VAL A 323 13.98 0.37 -16.76
CA VAL A 323 15.25 0.07 -17.42
C VAL A 323 15.10 -1.15 -18.31
N MET A 324 14.42 -2.20 -17.84
CA MET A 324 14.20 -3.40 -18.63
C MET A 324 13.38 -3.12 -19.89
N ALA A 325 12.27 -2.39 -19.75
CA ALA A 325 11.45 -1.98 -20.88
C ALA A 325 12.25 -1.24 -21.95
N LEU A 326 13.17 -0.35 -21.56
CA LEU A 326 14.04 0.35 -22.50
C LEU A 326 15.06 -0.56 -23.18
N MET A 327 15.60 -1.54 -22.46
CA MET A 327 16.61 -2.44 -23.02
C MET A 327 16.04 -3.44 -24.03
N GLU A 328 14.76 -3.79 -23.87
CA GLU A 328 14.00 -4.64 -24.78
C GLU A 328 13.32 -3.89 -25.92
N ALA A 329 13.26 -2.55 -25.85
CA ALA A 329 12.58 -1.74 -26.84
C ALA A 329 13.22 -1.88 -28.23
N THR A 330 12.36 -2.09 -29.23
CA THR A 330 12.66 -2.03 -30.66
C THR A 330 12.20 -0.68 -31.25
N PRO A 331 12.60 -0.31 -32.48
CA PRO A 331 12.11 0.90 -33.13
C PRO A 331 10.58 1.02 -33.22
N GLU A 332 9.89 -0.11 -33.32
CA GLU A 332 8.43 -0.23 -33.40
C GLU A 332 7.76 -0.21 -32.02
N THR A 333 8.53 -0.43 -30.95
CA THR A 333 7.99 -0.47 -29.59
C THR A 333 7.52 0.92 -29.18
N GLU A 334 6.24 1.03 -28.81
CA GLU A 334 5.64 2.27 -28.33
C GLU A 334 6.19 2.69 -26.97
N ALA A 335 6.06 3.98 -26.64
CA ALA A 335 6.43 4.46 -25.31
C ALA A 335 5.49 3.81 -24.28
N CYS A 336 6.07 3.26 -23.21
CA CYS A 336 5.30 2.61 -22.15
C CYS A 336 5.39 3.39 -20.84
N VAL A 337 4.45 3.11 -19.94
CA VAL A 337 4.46 3.52 -18.54
C VAL A 337 4.48 2.27 -17.68
N VAL A 338 5.43 2.21 -16.76
CA VAL A 338 5.47 1.17 -15.75
C VAL A 338 4.48 1.52 -14.65
N SER A 339 3.52 0.63 -14.43
CA SER A 339 2.36 0.81 -13.55
C SER A 339 2.25 -0.36 -12.57
N LEU A 340 1.36 -0.24 -11.59
CA LEU A 340 1.01 -1.30 -10.64
C LEU A 340 -0.41 -1.81 -10.94
N ASP A 341 -0.57 -3.12 -11.14
CA ASP A 341 -1.88 -3.82 -11.15
C ASP A 341 -1.87 -4.86 -10.02
N GLY A 342 -2.65 -4.59 -8.96
CA GLY A 342 -2.60 -5.34 -7.72
C GLY A 342 -1.21 -5.27 -7.07
N ASN A 343 -0.51 -6.40 -7.01
CA ASN A 343 0.83 -6.51 -6.46
C ASN A 343 1.90 -6.82 -7.54
N GLN A 344 1.58 -6.61 -8.81
CA GLN A 344 2.47 -6.87 -9.95
C GLN A 344 2.78 -5.58 -10.71
N ALA A 345 4.06 -5.39 -11.06
CA ALA A 345 4.47 -4.34 -11.98
C ALA A 345 4.07 -4.72 -13.41
N VAL A 346 3.50 -3.79 -14.16
CA VAL A 346 3.01 -4.01 -15.52
C VAL A 346 3.46 -2.88 -16.44
N ARG A 347 3.63 -3.18 -17.73
CA ARG A 347 3.99 -2.18 -18.76
C ARG A 347 2.77 -1.87 -19.60
N LEU A 348 2.34 -0.61 -19.61
CA LEU A 348 1.17 -0.16 -20.36
C LEU A 348 1.55 0.85 -21.44
N PRO A 349 0.84 0.89 -22.58
CA PRO A 349 1.01 1.97 -23.56
C PRO A 349 0.76 3.34 -22.91
N LEU A 350 1.73 4.25 -23.05
CA LEU A 350 1.71 5.55 -22.39
C LEU A 350 0.50 6.38 -22.81
N MET A 351 0.24 6.45 -24.12
CA MET A 351 -0.79 7.32 -24.66
C MET A 351 -2.21 6.84 -24.33
N GLU A 352 -2.45 5.53 -24.29
CA GLU A 352 -3.75 4.98 -23.86
C GLU A 352 -4.07 5.40 -22.41
N CYS A 353 -3.08 5.36 -21.52
CA CYS A 353 -3.24 5.78 -20.13
C CYS A 353 -3.52 7.30 -20.00
N VAL A 354 -2.80 8.11 -20.78
CA VAL A 354 -2.99 9.57 -20.82
C VAL A 354 -4.38 9.93 -21.37
N GLU A 355 -4.81 9.27 -22.44
CA GLU A 355 -6.13 9.50 -23.06
C GLU A 355 -7.27 9.13 -22.10
N ARG A 356 -7.16 8.00 -21.39
CA ARG A 356 -8.11 7.64 -20.33
C ARG A 356 -8.14 8.66 -19.21
N THR A 357 -6.99 9.19 -18.81
CA THR A 357 -6.89 10.24 -17.78
C THR A 357 -7.60 11.52 -18.23
N LYS A 358 -7.40 11.95 -19.48
CA LYS A 358 -8.13 13.10 -20.07
C LYS A 358 -9.63 12.82 -20.20
N ALA A 359 -10.02 11.58 -20.48
CA ALA A 359 -11.42 11.18 -20.54
C ALA A 359 -12.14 11.32 -19.19
N VAL A 360 -11.45 11.15 -18.05
CA VAL A 360 -12.01 11.44 -16.72
C VAL A 360 -12.36 12.92 -16.60
N ALA A 361 -11.43 13.81 -16.94
CA ALA A 361 -11.66 15.26 -16.88
C ALA A 361 -12.84 15.68 -17.78
N LYS A 362 -12.91 15.12 -18.98
CA LYS A 362 -14.05 15.34 -19.89
C LYS A 362 -15.36 14.81 -19.30
N ALA A 363 -15.37 13.60 -18.74
CA ALA A 363 -16.57 13.03 -18.13
C ALA A 363 -17.06 13.88 -16.94
N MET A 364 -16.16 14.44 -16.13
CA MET A 364 -16.54 15.36 -15.04
C MET A 364 -17.10 16.68 -15.59
N ALA A 365 -16.49 17.26 -16.63
CA ALA A 365 -17.00 18.47 -17.27
C ALA A 365 -18.38 18.28 -17.91
N ASP A 366 -18.61 17.11 -18.51
CA ASP A 366 -19.90 16.70 -19.11
C ASP A 366 -20.93 16.24 -18.05
N LYS A 367 -20.63 16.36 -16.75
CA LYS A 367 -21.47 15.93 -15.61
C LYS A 367 -21.81 14.42 -15.62
N GLN A 368 -20.96 13.60 -16.25
CA GLN A 368 -21.07 12.14 -16.30
C GLN A 368 -20.31 11.50 -15.12
N TRP A 369 -20.80 11.71 -13.89
CA TRP A 369 -20.11 11.34 -12.64
C TRP A 369 -19.83 9.84 -12.52
N GLU A 370 -20.81 8.98 -12.84
CA GLU A 370 -20.64 7.52 -12.76
C GLU A 370 -19.53 7.03 -13.69
N LYS A 371 -19.47 7.59 -14.91
CA LYS A 371 -18.42 7.29 -15.87
C LYS A 371 -17.05 7.76 -15.38
N ALA A 372 -16.97 8.95 -14.77
CA ALA A 372 -15.73 9.45 -14.18
C ALA A 372 -15.21 8.50 -13.08
N VAL A 373 -16.09 8.04 -12.19
CA VAL A 373 -15.77 7.05 -11.14
C VAL A 373 -15.27 5.73 -11.74
N GLN A 374 -15.93 5.22 -12.78
CA GLN A 374 -15.52 3.99 -13.45
C GLN A 374 -14.15 4.14 -14.15
N LEU A 375 -13.90 5.28 -14.79
CA LEU A 375 -12.64 5.57 -15.48
C LEU A 375 -11.44 5.68 -14.54
N ARG A 376 -11.63 6.16 -13.29
CA ARG A 376 -10.59 6.14 -12.23
C ARG A 376 -10.10 4.74 -11.88
N GLY A 377 -10.90 3.71 -12.16
CA GLY A 377 -10.53 2.32 -11.97
C GLY A 377 -11.07 1.69 -10.69
N ARG A 378 -10.96 0.37 -10.61
CA ARG A 378 -11.65 -0.49 -9.63
C ARG A 378 -11.29 -0.16 -8.19
N SER A 379 -10.02 0.20 -7.93
CA SER A 379 -9.55 0.58 -6.60
C SER A 379 -10.32 1.80 -6.07
N PHE A 380 -10.50 2.82 -6.91
CA PHE A 380 -11.28 4.02 -6.58
C PHE A 380 -12.76 3.69 -6.38
N VAL A 381 -13.37 2.94 -7.30
CA VAL A 381 -14.78 2.51 -7.20
C VAL A 381 -15.03 1.80 -5.86
N ARG A 382 -14.20 0.81 -5.54
CA ARG A 382 -14.30 0.03 -4.31
C ARG A 382 -14.14 0.88 -3.06
N ASN A 383 -13.21 1.83 -3.05
CA ASN A 383 -13.04 2.80 -1.96
C ASN A 383 -14.31 3.63 -1.77
N LEU A 384 -14.84 4.19 -2.85
CA LEU A 384 -16.04 5.02 -2.81
C LEU A 384 -17.28 4.21 -2.38
N GLU A 385 -17.44 2.99 -2.86
CA GLU A 385 -18.53 2.08 -2.46
C GLU A 385 -18.44 1.72 -0.99
N THR A 386 -17.24 1.36 -0.51
CA THR A 386 -17.00 1.06 0.90
C THR A 386 -17.29 2.28 1.76
N TYR A 387 -16.84 3.46 1.34
CA TYR A 387 -17.14 4.71 2.04
C TYR A 387 -18.65 4.98 2.05
N LYS A 388 -19.35 4.88 0.91
CA LYS A 388 -20.80 5.05 0.81
C LYS A 388 -21.55 4.06 1.69
N MET A 389 -21.11 2.81 1.73
CA MET A 389 -21.67 1.78 2.62
C MET A 389 -21.51 2.20 4.08
N LEU A 390 -20.28 2.45 4.54
CA LEU A 390 -19.97 2.80 5.92
C LEU A 390 -20.61 4.12 6.37
N THR A 391 -20.78 5.08 5.46
CA THR A 391 -21.41 6.38 5.77
C THR A 391 -22.92 6.38 5.68
N ARG A 392 -23.51 5.44 4.92
CA ARG A 392 -24.95 5.15 4.96
C ARG A 392 -25.34 4.39 6.21
N LEU A 393 -24.37 3.80 6.92
CA LEU A 393 -24.59 3.23 8.23
C LEU A 393 -24.96 4.36 9.20
N LYS A 394 -26.22 4.76 9.18
CA LYS A 394 -26.80 5.55 10.25
C LYS A 394 -26.84 4.64 11.45
N PRO A 395 -26.36 5.06 12.63
CA PRO A 395 -26.70 4.32 13.81
C PRO A 395 -28.24 4.31 13.89
N PRO A 396 -28.87 3.11 13.99
CA PRO A 396 -30.31 3.02 14.06
C PRO A 396 -30.86 3.90 15.21
N LYS A 397 -32.04 4.51 15.07
CA LYS A 397 -32.59 5.37 16.14
C LYS A 397 -32.72 4.64 17.48
N THR A 398 -32.91 3.33 17.44
CA THR A 398 -33.00 2.42 18.58
C THR A 398 -31.65 1.82 19.00
N ALA A 399 -30.56 2.21 18.37
CA ALA A 399 -29.21 1.93 18.82
C ALA A 399 -28.73 2.92 19.90
N PHE A 400 -29.60 3.78 20.46
CA PHE A 400 -29.31 4.62 21.63
C PHE A 400 -30.45 4.56 22.66
N ASP A 401 -30.11 4.48 23.95
CA ASP A 401 -31.08 4.51 25.05
C ASP A 401 -31.57 5.96 25.28
N GLU A 402 -32.57 6.14 26.15
CA GLU A 402 -33.09 7.47 26.50
C GLU A 402 -32.02 8.38 27.14
N ALA A 403 -30.86 7.84 27.53
CA ALA A 403 -29.71 8.56 28.06
C ALA A 403 -28.58 8.78 27.02
N GLY A 404 -28.81 8.43 25.74
CA GLY A 404 -27.85 8.62 24.64
C GLY A 404 -26.70 7.60 24.60
N ARG A 405 -26.80 6.49 25.35
CA ARG A 405 -25.81 5.40 25.33
C ARG A 405 -26.18 4.38 24.28
N GLY A 406 -25.19 3.86 23.55
CA GLY A 406 -25.40 2.87 22.50
C GLY A 406 -26.16 1.62 23.01
N VAL A 407 -27.34 1.31 22.46
CA VAL A 407 -28.07 0.07 22.72
C VAL A 407 -27.69 -0.97 21.67
N SER A 408 -27.54 -2.19 22.13
CA SER A 408 -26.92 -3.31 21.42
C SER A 408 -27.88 -4.17 20.59
N ALA A 409 -29.19 -3.94 20.67
CA ALA A 409 -30.19 -4.76 19.98
C ALA A 409 -31.33 -3.90 19.42
N LEU A 410 -31.51 -3.98 18.09
CA LEU A 410 -32.66 -3.39 17.40
C LEU A 410 -33.93 -4.20 17.68
N LYS A 411 -35.06 -3.53 17.97
CA LYS A 411 -36.36 -4.21 18.06
C LYS A 411 -36.75 -4.72 16.67
N LYS A 412 -37.46 -5.86 16.61
CA LYS A 412 -37.87 -6.57 15.36
C LYS A 412 -38.59 -5.70 14.32
N GLN A 413 -39.21 -4.61 14.75
CA GLN A 413 -39.94 -3.64 13.92
C GLN A 413 -39.01 -2.63 13.21
N ASP A 414 -37.75 -2.52 13.65
CA ASP A 414 -36.78 -1.51 13.21
C ASP A 414 -35.63 -2.10 12.36
N THR A 415 -35.66 -3.41 12.06
CA THR A 415 -34.64 -4.04 11.21
C THR A 415 -34.98 -3.84 9.73
N LEU A 416 -33.95 -3.65 8.88
CA LEU A 416 -34.08 -3.40 7.43
C LEU A 416 -34.91 -4.45 6.67
N TRP A 417 -35.10 -5.64 7.26
CA TRP A 417 -35.75 -6.79 6.64
C TRP A 417 -37.00 -7.28 7.41
N GLY A 418 -37.41 -6.61 8.49
CA GLY A 418 -38.54 -7.04 9.32
C GLY A 418 -38.36 -8.42 9.97
N GLN A 419 -37.12 -8.90 10.09
CA GLN A 419 -36.72 -10.17 10.69
C GLN A 419 -35.81 -9.93 11.91
N GLU A 420 -35.75 -10.89 12.84
CA GLU A 420 -34.74 -10.88 13.91
C GLU A 420 -33.34 -11.02 13.28
N GLY A 421 -32.40 -10.16 13.69
CA GLY A 421 -31.02 -10.21 13.20
C GLY A 421 -30.25 -11.43 13.73
N TYR A 422 -29.11 -11.72 13.13
CA TYR A 422 -28.25 -12.83 13.52
C TYR A 422 -27.38 -12.46 14.73
N THR A 423 -26.90 -13.47 15.46
CA THR A 423 -25.94 -13.30 16.55
C THR A 423 -24.53 -13.68 16.08
N LEU A 424 -23.63 -12.70 16.03
CA LEU A 424 -22.28 -12.85 15.51
C LEU A 424 -21.25 -12.57 16.60
N ALA A 425 -20.07 -13.19 16.49
CA ALA A 425 -18.97 -12.95 17.42
C ALA A 425 -17.67 -12.58 16.69
N VAL A 426 -16.85 -11.73 17.31
CA VAL A 426 -15.51 -11.38 16.86
C VAL A 426 -14.50 -11.61 17.98
N MET A 427 -13.34 -12.19 17.64
CA MET A 427 -12.26 -12.44 18.58
C MET A 427 -10.87 -12.31 17.96
N HIS A 428 -9.85 -12.11 18.79
CA HIS A 428 -8.45 -12.11 18.36
C HIS A 428 -7.71 -13.38 18.79
N ILE A 429 -6.90 -13.95 17.90
CA ILE A 429 -6.01 -15.08 18.22
C ILE A 429 -4.63 -14.85 17.62
N GLY A 430 -3.60 -14.76 18.46
CA GLY A 430 -2.21 -14.60 18.02
C GLY A 430 -1.47 -13.51 18.79
N ALA A 431 -0.54 -12.85 18.10
CA ALA A 431 0.15 -11.67 18.59
C ALA A 431 -0.62 -10.40 18.16
N PRO A 432 -0.55 -9.31 18.95
CA PRO A 432 -1.16 -8.05 18.56
C PRO A 432 -0.47 -7.49 17.31
N SER A 433 -1.27 -6.86 16.46
CA SER A 433 -0.78 -6.19 15.26
C SER A 433 -1.70 -5.02 14.89
N CYS A 434 -1.12 -3.97 14.33
CA CYS A 434 -1.88 -2.84 13.81
C CYS A 434 -2.92 -3.27 12.76
N GLY A 435 -4.09 -2.60 12.75
CA GLY A 435 -5.21 -2.92 11.86
C GLY A 435 -6.27 -3.87 12.44
N MET A 436 -5.97 -4.60 13.52
CA MET A 436 -6.95 -5.46 14.22
C MET A 436 -8.18 -4.67 14.69
N ASN A 437 -7.95 -3.53 15.35
CA ASN A 437 -9.02 -2.69 15.88
C ASN A 437 -9.89 -2.05 14.78
N ALA A 438 -9.27 -1.65 13.66
CA ALA A 438 -9.99 -1.15 12.48
C ALA A 438 -10.92 -2.22 11.89
N ALA A 439 -10.47 -3.47 11.84
CA ALA A 439 -11.29 -4.61 11.41
C ALA A 439 -12.45 -4.87 12.39
N VAL A 440 -12.20 -4.88 13.71
CA VAL A 440 -13.26 -5.07 14.71
C VAL A 440 -14.32 -3.97 14.60
N ARG A 441 -13.92 -2.70 14.54
CA ARG A 441 -14.87 -1.59 14.39
C ARG A 441 -15.74 -1.76 13.16
N SER A 442 -15.12 -2.01 12.00
CA SER A 442 -15.86 -2.16 10.76
C SER A 442 -16.84 -3.34 10.83
N PHE A 443 -16.43 -4.47 11.40
CA PHE A 443 -17.31 -5.62 11.61
C PHE A 443 -18.50 -5.26 12.50
N VAL A 444 -18.25 -4.71 13.68
CA VAL A 444 -19.29 -4.34 14.66
C VAL A 444 -20.30 -3.36 14.07
N ARG A 445 -19.83 -2.27 13.45
CA ARG A 445 -20.73 -1.25 12.87
C ARG A 445 -21.57 -1.79 11.71
N ASN A 446 -21.01 -2.64 10.85
CA ASN A 446 -21.76 -3.24 9.75
C ASN A 446 -22.84 -4.21 10.25
N CYS A 447 -22.54 -5.03 11.25
CA CYS A 447 -23.50 -5.94 11.85
C CYS A 447 -24.63 -5.19 12.57
N ILE A 448 -24.31 -4.22 13.44
CA ILE A 448 -25.32 -3.42 14.16
C ILE A 448 -26.24 -2.69 13.19
N TYR A 449 -25.71 -2.11 12.12
CA TYR A 449 -26.52 -1.42 11.12
C TYR A 449 -27.57 -2.33 10.48
N ARG A 450 -27.28 -3.62 10.34
CA ARG A 450 -28.21 -4.60 9.78
C ARG A 450 -29.27 -5.07 10.80
N GLY A 451 -29.06 -4.79 12.08
CA GLY A 451 -29.86 -5.31 13.19
C GLY A 451 -29.31 -6.60 13.80
N ASP A 452 -28.09 -7.00 13.45
CA ASP A 452 -27.43 -8.17 14.03
C ASP A 452 -26.87 -7.84 15.43
N THR A 453 -26.92 -8.81 16.35
CA THR A 453 -26.28 -8.70 17.67
C THR A 453 -24.83 -9.14 17.57
N VAL A 454 -23.90 -8.36 18.11
CA VAL A 454 -22.46 -8.66 18.03
C VAL A 454 -21.84 -8.82 19.41
N TYR A 455 -21.07 -9.89 19.57
CA TYR A 455 -20.26 -10.14 20.75
C TYR A 455 -18.77 -9.96 20.44
N GLY A 456 -18.07 -9.20 21.28
CA GLY A 456 -16.61 -9.14 21.35
C GLY A 456 -16.12 -10.13 22.40
N VAL A 457 -15.35 -11.12 21.97
CA VAL A 457 -14.75 -12.10 22.87
C VAL A 457 -13.38 -11.58 23.27
N HIS A 458 -13.20 -11.32 24.56
CA HIS A 458 -11.94 -10.85 25.08
C HIS A 458 -10.93 -11.99 25.23
N ASP A 459 -9.64 -11.72 25.10
CA ASP A 459 -8.54 -12.69 25.34
C ASP A 459 -8.60 -14.00 24.51
N GLY A 460 -9.28 -13.96 23.36
CA GLY A 460 -9.37 -15.08 22.42
C GLY A 460 -10.03 -16.34 23.02
N VAL A 461 -9.46 -17.51 22.74
CA VAL A 461 -10.02 -18.81 23.17
C VAL A 461 -10.15 -18.92 24.70
N GLU A 462 -9.19 -18.36 25.45
CA GLU A 462 -9.23 -18.46 26.91
C GLU A 462 -10.36 -17.64 27.50
N GLY A 463 -10.53 -16.40 27.03
CA GLY A 463 -11.64 -15.58 27.50
C GLY A 463 -12.98 -16.12 27.03
N LEU A 464 -13.08 -16.72 25.84
CA LEU A 464 -14.30 -17.42 25.43
C LEU A 464 -14.70 -18.51 26.42
N VAL A 465 -13.76 -19.39 26.76
CA VAL A 465 -13.99 -20.49 27.73
C VAL A 465 -14.35 -19.93 29.12
N ALA A 466 -13.66 -18.88 29.56
CA ALA A 466 -13.92 -18.21 30.82
C ALA A 466 -15.27 -17.45 30.84
N GLY A 467 -15.90 -17.23 29.69
CA GLY A 467 -17.12 -16.43 29.56
C GLY A 467 -16.87 -14.92 29.54
N ASN A 468 -15.66 -14.47 29.22
CA ASN A 468 -15.30 -13.06 29.03
C ASN A 468 -15.78 -12.57 27.65
N VAL A 469 -17.10 -12.49 27.50
CA VAL A 469 -17.78 -12.12 26.26
C VAL A 469 -18.59 -10.86 26.53
N GLN A 470 -18.31 -9.80 25.78
CA GLN A 470 -19.00 -8.52 25.88
C GLN A 470 -19.91 -8.34 24.67
N MET A 471 -21.15 -7.93 24.92
CA MET A 471 -22.04 -7.47 23.84
C MET A 471 -21.58 -6.08 23.39
N MET A 472 -21.29 -5.91 22.10
CA MET A 472 -20.69 -4.69 21.54
C MET A 472 -21.77 -3.71 21.09
N GLY A 473 -21.66 -2.46 21.52
CA GLY A 473 -22.46 -1.33 21.05
C GLY A 473 -21.77 -0.53 19.94
N TRP A 474 -22.53 0.39 19.32
CA TRP A 474 -22.03 1.28 18.27
C TRP A 474 -20.87 2.17 18.77
N SER A 475 -21.04 2.72 19.97
CA SER A 475 -20.09 3.67 20.57
C SER A 475 -18.82 2.99 21.10
N ASP A 476 -18.89 1.69 21.45
CA ASP A 476 -17.77 0.95 22.06
C ASP A 476 -16.53 0.87 21.17
N VAL A 477 -16.73 0.89 19.85
CA VAL A 477 -15.67 0.77 18.84
C VAL A 477 -15.28 2.13 18.22
N THR A 478 -15.74 3.24 18.78
CA THR A 478 -15.46 4.57 18.23
C THR A 478 -14.01 4.96 18.43
N GLY A 479 -13.36 5.43 17.36
CA GLY A 479 -11.96 5.84 17.38
C GLY A 479 -10.97 4.67 17.35
N TRP A 480 -11.45 3.43 17.27
CA TRP A 480 -10.60 2.23 17.24
C TRP A 480 -9.80 2.12 15.94
N VAL A 481 -10.20 2.78 14.85
CA VAL A 481 -9.45 2.73 13.58
C VAL A 481 -8.03 3.27 13.71
N GLY A 482 -7.83 4.31 14.52
CA GLY A 482 -6.52 4.91 14.74
C GLY A 482 -5.67 4.23 15.81
N GLN A 483 -6.19 3.23 16.51
CA GLN A 483 -5.49 2.61 17.65
C GLN A 483 -4.69 1.38 17.22
N GLY A 484 -3.43 1.31 17.66
CA GLY A 484 -2.61 0.10 17.58
C GLY A 484 -3.01 -0.96 18.61
N GLY A 485 -2.28 -2.08 18.63
CA GLY A 485 -2.55 -3.17 19.56
C GLY A 485 -3.85 -3.93 19.26
N ALA A 486 -4.44 -4.53 20.31
CA ALA A 486 -5.64 -5.36 20.22
C ALA A 486 -6.58 -5.07 21.40
N MET A 487 -7.62 -4.26 21.17
CA MET A 487 -8.51 -3.75 22.23
C MET A 487 -9.38 -4.83 22.89
N LEU A 488 -9.67 -5.93 22.18
CA LEU A 488 -10.31 -7.12 22.78
C LEU A 488 -9.30 -8.00 23.53
N GLY A 489 -8.02 -7.64 23.60
CA GLY A 489 -6.97 -8.54 24.05
C GLY A 489 -6.72 -9.68 23.06
N THR A 490 -5.54 -10.28 23.10
CA THR A 490 -5.21 -11.41 22.22
C THR A 490 -4.20 -12.35 22.88
N LYS A 491 -4.39 -13.64 22.65
CA LYS A 491 -3.51 -14.70 23.13
C LYS A 491 -3.25 -15.72 22.01
N ARG A 492 -2.17 -16.47 22.14
CA ARG A 492 -1.77 -17.53 21.18
C ARG A 492 -2.41 -18.90 21.49
N THR A 493 -3.33 -18.97 22.45
CA THR A 493 -3.94 -20.22 22.89
C THR A 493 -4.83 -20.80 21.80
N LEU A 494 -4.61 -22.07 21.46
CA LEU A 494 -5.41 -22.81 20.49
C LEU A 494 -6.60 -23.52 21.16
N PRO A 495 -7.68 -23.82 20.42
CA PRO A 495 -8.83 -24.59 20.93
C PRO A 495 -8.45 -25.93 21.58
N GLY A 496 -7.67 -26.78 20.91
CA GLY A 496 -7.09 -28.01 21.50
C GLY A 496 -8.10 -28.87 22.28
N ALA A 497 -7.76 -29.26 23.50
CA ALA A 497 -8.63 -30.08 24.36
C ALA A 497 -9.88 -29.34 24.92
N ARG A 498 -10.01 -28.03 24.67
CA ARG A 498 -11.10 -27.19 25.21
C ARG A 498 -12.31 -27.11 24.28
N MET A 499 -12.37 -27.91 23.21
CA MET A 499 -13.50 -27.93 22.25
C MET A 499 -14.87 -28.04 22.91
N PRO A 500 -15.11 -28.94 23.88
CA PRO A 500 -16.45 -29.06 24.48
C PRO A 500 -16.88 -27.79 25.23
N GLN A 501 -15.92 -27.10 25.85
CA GLN A 501 -16.18 -25.84 26.57
C GLN A 501 -16.47 -24.71 25.58
N ILE A 502 -15.73 -24.64 24.47
CA ILE A 502 -15.98 -23.66 23.40
C ILE A 502 -17.37 -23.88 22.81
N ALA A 503 -17.72 -25.12 22.46
CA ALA A 503 -19.05 -25.46 21.94
C ALA A 503 -20.17 -25.06 22.92
N ALA A 504 -20.00 -25.37 24.21
CA ALA A 504 -20.95 -24.97 25.24
C ALA A 504 -21.16 -23.44 25.30
N ARG A 505 -20.08 -22.65 25.18
CA ARG A 505 -20.15 -21.18 25.17
C ARG A 505 -20.79 -20.63 23.90
N LEU A 506 -20.46 -21.18 22.73
CA LEU A 506 -21.11 -20.78 21.47
C LEU A 506 -22.63 -21.00 21.54
N LYS A 507 -23.05 -22.11 22.15
CA LYS A 507 -24.48 -22.41 22.40
C LYS A 507 -25.12 -21.47 23.40
N GLU A 508 -24.46 -21.19 24.52
CA GLU A 508 -24.94 -20.28 25.57
C GLU A 508 -25.23 -18.88 25.02
N TYR A 509 -24.29 -18.32 24.26
CA TYR A 509 -24.44 -17.00 23.63
C TYR A 509 -25.17 -17.04 22.30
N LYS A 510 -25.64 -18.22 21.85
CA LYS A 510 -26.34 -18.45 20.57
C LYS A 510 -25.59 -17.90 19.36
N ILE A 511 -24.26 -18.04 19.33
CA ILE A 511 -23.42 -17.52 18.25
C ILE A 511 -23.68 -18.30 16.96
N GLN A 512 -24.10 -17.59 15.92
CA GLN A 512 -24.44 -18.12 14.60
C GLN A 512 -23.35 -17.89 13.55
N GLY A 513 -22.36 -17.02 13.83
CA GLY A 513 -21.23 -16.77 12.94
C GLY A 513 -20.04 -16.18 13.70
N LEU A 514 -18.82 -16.52 13.26
CA LEU A 514 -17.60 -16.22 14.00
C LEU A 514 -16.52 -15.60 13.12
N LEU A 515 -16.10 -14.38 13.47
CA LEU A 515 -14.94 -13.70 12.88
C LEU A 515 -13.72 -13.89 13.80
N ILE A 516 -12.64 -14.44 13.27
CA ILE A 516 -11.37 -14.56 13.96
C ILE A 516 -10.36 -13.66 13.26
N ILE A 517 -9.76 -12.71 13.99
CA ILE A 517 -8.72 -11.84 13.45
C ILE A 517 -7.40 -12.22 14.08
N GLY A 518 -6.41 -12.61 13.28
CA GLY A 518 -5.15 -13.07 13.86
C GLY A 518 -4.18 -13.75 12.91
N GLY A 519 -3.08 -14.24 13.47
CA GLY A 519 -1.96 -14.77 12.72
C GLY A 519 -2.12 -16.25 12.37
N PHE A 520 -0.98 -16.97 12.35
CA PHE A 520 -0.98 -18.41 12.07
C PHE A 520 -1.79 -19.21 13.09
N GLU A 521 -1.78 -18.80 14.36
CA GLU A 521 -2.61 -19.41 15.40
C GLU A 521 -4.11 -19.24 15.14
N ALA A 522 -4.56 -18.12 14.57
CA ALA A 522 -5.96 -17.95 14.17
C ALA A 522 -6.33 -18.91 13.05
N TYR A 523 -5.46 -19.04 12.03
CA TYR A 523 -5.62 -20.02 10.96
C TYR A 523 -5.76 -21.45 11.50
N GLN A 524 -4.84 -21.86 12.38
CA GLN A 524 -4.85 -23.18 13.00
C GLN A 524 -6.09 -23.37 13.90
N ALA A 525 -6.50 -22.36 14.66
CA ALA A 525 -7.70 -22.42 15.49
C ALA A 525 -8.97 -22.61 14.65
N GLY A 526 -9.15 -21.81 13.59
CA GLY A 526 -10.29 -21.95 12.68
C GLY A 526 -10.32 -23.31 12.00
N LEU A 527 -9.15 -23.85 11.65
CA LEU A 527 -9.04 -25.19 11.08
C LEU A 527 -9.45 -26.28 12.07
N GLN A 528 -8.97 -26.22 13.32
CA GLN A 528 -9.35 -27.17 14.37
C GLN A 528 -10.87 -27.13 14.65
N LEU A 529 -11.47 -25.93 14.69
CA LEU A 529 -12.94 -25.80 14.84
C LEU A 529 -13.68 -26.47 13.68
N THR A 530 -13.20 -26.26 12.45
CA THR A 530 -13.81 -26.81 11.23
C THR A 530 -13.71 -28.34 11.19
N GLU A 531 -12.58 -28.92 11.57
CA GLU A 531 -12.36 -30.37 11.60
C GLU A 531 -13.20 -31.07 12.66
N ASN A 532 -13.59 -30.38 13.72
CA ASN A 532 -14.38 -30.93 14.83
C ASN A 532 -15.90 -30.71 14.67
N ARG A 533 -16.36 -30.22 13.51
CA ARG A 533 -17.79 -30.03 13.20
C ARG A 533 -18.63 -31.30 13.30
N SER A 534 -18.04 -32.47 13.04
CA SER A 534 -18.74 -33.76 13.17
C SER A 534 -19.05 -34.16 14.62
N GLN A 535 -18.23 -33.69 15.56
CA GLN A 535 -18.37 -33.98 17.00
C GLN A 535 -19.16 -32.90 17.73
N HIS A 536 -19.14 -31.67 17.22
CA HIS A 536 -19.78 -30.50 17.83
C HIS A 536 -20.60 -29.74 16.77
N PRO A 537 -21.93 -29.95 16.72
CA PRO A 537 -22.83 -29.22 15.82
C PRO A 537 -22.76 -27.70 15.99
N GLU A 538 -22.36 -27.22 17.16
CA GLU A 538 -22.17 -25.80 17.45
C GLU A 538 -21.06 -25.14 16.60
N PHE A 539 -20.16 -25.92 16.00
CA PHE A 539 -19.13 -25.40 15.07
C PHE A 539 -19.62 -25.35 13.61
N CYS A 540 -20.82 -25.85 13.32
CA CYS A 540 -21.45 -25.81 11.99
C CYS A 540 -22.04 -24.42 11.68
N ILE A 541 -21.24 -23.39 11.93
CA ILE A 541 -21.51 -21.98 11.67
C ILE A 541 -20.49 -21.43 10.65
N PRO A 542 -20.80 -20.32 9.94
CA PRO A 542 -19.82 -19.63 9.13
C PRO A 542 -18.66 -19.10 9.96
N ILE A 543 -17.44 -19.43 9.56
CA ILE A 543 -16.20 -18.97 10.21
C ILE A 543 -15.36 -18.23 9.19
N VAL A 544 -14.98 -16.99 9.48
CA VAL A 544 -14.03 -16.22 8.65
C VAL A 544 -12.80 -15.89 9.45
N ILE A 545 -11.63 -16.08 8.85
CA ILE A 545 -10.36 -15.61 9.40
C ILE A 545 -9.88 -14.41 8.60
N ILE A 546 -9.61 -13.31 9.29
CA ILE A 546 -8.86 -12.18 8.74
C ILE A 546 -7.39 -12.33 9.17
N PRO A 547 -6.46 -12.49 8.23
CA PRO A 547 -5.05 -12.68 8.53
C PRO A 547 -4.45 -11.39 9.10
N SER A 548 -3.86 -11.48 10.29
CA SER A 548 -3.34 -10.33 11.04
C SER A 548 -2.07 -10.73 11.80
N THR A 549 -0.93 -10.27 11.31
CA THR A 549 0.40 -10.55 11.86
C THR A 549 1.43 -9.65 11.18
N ILE A 550 2.43 -9.19 11.93
CA ILE A 550 3.54 -8.44 11.33
C ILE A 550 4.39 -9.29 10.39
N SER A 551 4.44 -10.61 10.61
CA SER A 551 5.35 -11.52 9.91
C SER A 551 4.93 -11.81 8.47
N ASN A 552 3.66 -11.58 8.13
CA ASN A 552 3.08 -11.98 6.85
C ASN A 552 3.23 -13.47 6.51
N ASN A 553 3.08 -14.32 7.52
CA ASN A 553 3.31 -15.77 7.43
C ASN A 553 2.01 -16.61 7.37
N VAL A 554 0.86 -15.99 7.08
CA VAL A 554 -0.43 -16.69 7.01
C VAL A 554 -0.70 -17.13 5.58
N PRO A 555 -1.04 -18.41 5.32
CA PRO A 555 -1.38 -18.89 3.97
C PRO A 555 -2.68 -18.26 3.44
N GLY A 556 -2.81 -18.21 2.12
CA GLY A 556 -4.04 -17.75 1.45
C GLY A 556 -4.14 -16.23 1.25
N THR A 557 -3.12 -15.46 1.65
CA THR A 557 -3.05 -14.01 1.44
C THR A 557 -1.64 -13.57 1.06
N GLU A 558 -1.53 -12.50 0.28
CA GLU A 558 -0.25 -11.82 0.00
C GLU A 558 0.10 -10.80 1.09
N PHE A 559 -0.90 -10.28 1.79
CA PHE A 559 -0.75 -9.28 2.85
C PHE A 559 -1.60 -9.65 4.05
N SER A 560 -1.07 -9.46 5.24
CA SER A 560 -1.78 -9.61 6.51
C SER A 560 -1.79 -8.28 7.24
N LEU A 561 -2.82 -8.03 8.04
CA LEU A 561 -2.92 -6.78 8.79
C LEU A 561 -1.74 -6.62 9.74
N GLY A 562 -1.15 -5.44 9.72
CA GLY A 562 -0.02 -5.02 10.55
C GLY A 562 1.33 -5.20 9.89
N CYS A 563 1.42 -5.90 8.75
CA CYS A 563 2.70 -6.10 8.08
C CYS A 563 3.22 -4.80 7.45
N ASP A 564 2.35 -3.94 6.92
CA ASP A 564 2.76 -2.64 6.38
C ASP A 564 3.21 -1.67 7.49
N THR A 565 2.50 -1.65 8.61
CA THR A 565 2.94 -0.90 9.80
C THR A 565 4.31 -1.34 10.26
N ALA A 566 4.55 -2.66 10.37
CA ALA A 566 5.85 -3.19 10.76
C ALA A 566 6.97 -2.81 9.77
N LEU A 567 6.69 -2.85 8.47
CA LEU A 567 7.65 -2.45 7.44
C LEU A 567 8.05 -0.97 7.57
N ASN A 568 7.08 -0.08 7.83
CA ASN A 568 7.34 1.33 8.01
C ASN A 568 8.20 1.59 9.26
N GLU A 569 7.89 0.93 10.39
CA GLU A 569 8.70 1.02 11.62
C GLU A 569 10.15 0.55 11.39
N ILE A 570 10.34 -0.61 10.76
CA ILE A 570 11.68 -1.13 10.46
C ILE A 570 12.42 -0.18 9.51
N THR A 571 11.74 0.35 8.50
CA THR A 571 12.32 1.25 7.51
C THR A 571 12.75 2.57 8.14
N GLU A 572 11.93 3.14 9.02
CA GLU A 572 12.26 4.37 9.74
C GLU A 572 13.43 4.15 10.72
N ILE A 573 13.45 3.02 11.44
CA ILE A 573 14.58 2.67 12.30
C ILE A 573 15.86 2.49 11.46
N CYS A 574 15.77 1.85 10.29
CA CYS A 574 16.89 1.76 9.36
C CYS A 574 17.40 3.14 8.94
N ASP A 575 16.51 4.12 8.76
CA ASP A 575 16.89 5.49 8.42
C ASP A 575 17.65 6.20 9.55
N ARG A 576 17.14 6.10 10.79
CA ARG A 576 17.82 6.65 11.99
C ARG A 576 19.18 6.00 12.22
N ILE A 577 19.26 4.68 12.05
CA ILE A 577 20.52 3.92 12.14
C ILE A 577 21.49 4.36 11.03
N ARG A 578 21.00 4.53 9.80
CA ARG A 578 21.82 5.00 8.67
C ARG A 578 22.43 6.36 8.96
N GLN A 579 21.65 7.30 9.51
CA GLN A 579 22.12 8.62 9.91
C GLN A 579 23.23 8.52 10.96
N SER A 580 23.06 7.65 11.96
CA SER A 580 24.11 7.36 12.96
C SER A 580 25.39 6.80 12.31
N ALA A 581 25.25 5.84 11.40
CA ALA A 581 26.39 5.24 10.69
C ALA A 581 27.17 6.28 9.85
N GLN A 582 26.46 7.19 9.19
CA GLN A 582 27.06 8.27 8.40
C GLN A 582 27.87 9.25 9.27
N GLY A 583 27.40 9.55 10.48
CA GLY A 583 28.09 10.46 11.40
C GLY A 583 29.46 9.94 11.86
N THR A 584 29.57 8.65 12.14
CA THR A 584 30.84 8.04 12.60
C THR A 584 31.78 7.59 11.49
N LYS A 585 31.29 7.54 10.24
CA LYS A 585 31.96 6.99 9.03
C LYS A 585 32.41 5.53 9.18
N ARG A 586 32.35 4.77 8.09
CA ARG A 586 32.80 3.36 8.01
C ARG A 586 32.22 2.48 9.14
N ARG A 587 30.88 2.44 9.21
CA ARG A 587 30.15 1.62 10.20
C ARG A 587 29.09 0.74 9.54
N VAL A 588 29.05 -0.52 9.94
CA VAL A 588 28.05 -1.52 9.56
C VAL A 588 27.11 -1.79 10.74
N PHE A 589 25.81 -1.81 10.49
CA PHE A 589 24.81 -2.25 11.45
C PHE A 589 24.18 -3.57 11.02
N ILE A 590 24.16 -4.53 11.93
CA ILE A 590 23.43 -5.80 11.83
C ILE A 590 22.11 -5.60 12.57
N ILE A 591 21.00 -5.61 11.83
CA ILE A 591 19.66 -5.31 12.33
C ILE A 591 18.85 -6.60 12.34
N GLU A 592 18.46 -7.05 13.53
CA GLU A 592 17.58 -8.21 13.68
C GLU A 592 16.10 -7.78 13.56
N THR A 593 15.39 -8.37 12.61
CA THR A 593 13.95 -8.22 12.43
C THR A 593 13.22 -9.46 12.96
N MET A 594 11.97 -9.25 13.38
CA MET A 594 11.03 -10.34 13.67
C MET A 594 10.60 -11.04 12.37
N GLY A 595 9.68 -11.98 12.49
CA GLY A 595 9.07 -12.69 11.36
C GLY A 595 8.92 -14.19 11.58
N GLY A 596 9.36 -14.73 12.73
CA GLY A 596 9.52 -16.17 12.88
C GLY A 596 10.44 -16.70 11.78
N TYR A 597 10.03 -17.78 11.12
CA TYR A 597 10.72 -18.35 9.96
C TYR A 597 10.37 -17.66 8.63
N CYS A 598 9.56 -16.60 8.64
CA CYS A 598 9.23 -15.84 7.43
C CYS A 598 10.16 -14.65 7.26
N GLY A 599 10.90 -14.63 6.15
CA GLY A 599 11.86 -13.60 5.78
C GLY A 599 11.27 -12.32 5.20
N TYR A 600 9.94 -12.17 5.18
CA TYR A 600 9.23 -11.04 4.55
C TYR A 600 9.73 -9.69 5.06
N LEU A 601 9.72 -9.48 6.38
CA LEU A 601 10.13 -8.22 6.99
C LEU A 601 11.60 -7.90 6.68
N ALA A 602 12.51 -8.85 6.86
CA ALA A 602 13.93 -8.66 6.57
C ALA A 602 14.19 -8.31 5.08
N THR A 603 13.46 -8.94 4.16
CA THR A 603 13.65 -8.74 2.73
C THR A 603 13.04 -7.42 2.26
N VAL A 604 11.76 -7.19 2.55
CA VAL A 604 11.03 -6.02 2.03
C VAL A 604 11.49 -4.74 2.73
N ALA A 605 11.72 -4.76 4.04
CA ALA A 605 12.32 -3.61 4.72
C ALA A 605 13.79 -3.43 4.34
N GLY A 606 14.51 -4.50 3.98
CA GLY A 606 15.87 -4.42 3.45
C GLY A 606 15.90 -3.69 2.10
N LEU A 607 14.95 -4.00 1.22
CA LEU A 607 14.76 -3.31 -0.05
C LEU A 607 14.38 -1.83 0.16
N ALA A 608 13.38 -1.55 1.00
CA ALA A 608 12.92 -0.19 1.34
C ALA A 608 14.01 0.64 2.05
N GLY A 609 14.78 0.01 2.92
CA GLY A 609 15.89 0.61 3.65
C GLY A 609 17.19 0.74 2.83
N GLY A 610 17.24 0.17 1.61
CA GLY A 610 18.44 0.13 0.80
C GLY A 610 19.61 -0.55 1.51
N ALA A 611 19.31 -1.67 2.16
CA ALA A 611 20.25 -2.52 2.85
C ALA A 611 21.20 -3.21 1.86
N ASP A 612 22.31 -3.71 2.39
CA ASP A 612 23.40 -4.30 1.62
C ASP A 612 23.34 -5.83 1.61
N ALA A 613 22.71 -6.44 2.63
CA ALA A 613 22.34 -7.85 2.63
C ALA A 613 21.12 -8.06 3.55
N ALA A 614 20.42 -9.18 3.35
CA ALA A 614 19.32 -9.60 4.19
C ALA A 614 19.32 -11.13 4.33
N TYR A 615 19.52 -11.65 5.53
CA TYR A 615 19.54 -13.09 5.82
C TYR A 615 18.18 -13.59 6.27
N ILE A 616 17.68 -14.63 5.63
CA ILE A 616 16.34 -15.19 5.83
C ILE A 616 16.39 -16.72 5.93
N TYR A 617 15.32 -17.34 6.41
CA TYR A 617 15.26 -18.80 6.56
C TYR A 617 15.06 -19.50 5.20
N GLU A 618 14.30 -18.87 4.30
CA GLU A 618 13.95 -19.43 3.00
C GLU A 618 15.14 -19.54 2.03
N GLU A 619 16.18 -18.73 2.23
CA GLU A 619 17.42 -18.75 1.45
C GLU A 619 18.55 -19.26 2.33
N LYS A 620 18.95 -20.53 2.13
CA LYS A 620 20.06 -21.11 2.89
C LYS A 620 21.36 -20.38 2.56
N PHE A 621 22.12 -20.04 3.59
CA PHE A 621 23.42 -19.41 3.47
C PHE A 621 24.44 -20.10 4.38
N SER A 622 25.70 -20.02 3.98
CA SER A 622 26.85 -20.62 4.65
C SER A 622 27.83 -19.55 5.14
N ILE A 623 28.85 -19.98 5.87
CA ILE A 623 29.94 -19.08 6.30
C ILE A 623 30.66 -18.43 5.11
N LYS A 624 30.72 -19.10 3.95
CA LYS A 624 31.33 -18.56 2.74
C LYS A 624 30.55 -17.36 2.20
N ASP A 625 29.22 -17.44 2.23
CA ASP A 625 28.34 -16.36 1.80
C ASP A 625 28.47 -15.15 2.72
N LEU A 626 28.49 -15.39 4.05
CA LEU A 626 28.73 -14.32 5.03
C LEU A 626 30.10 -13.65 4.83
N GLN A 627 31.14 -14.44 4.57
CA GLN A 627 32.48 -13.92 4.30
C GLN A 627 32.50 -13.09 3.01
N GLN A 628 31.82 -13.54 1.95
CA GLN A 628 31.70 -12.79 0.70
C GLN A 628 30.97 -11.46 0.91
N ASP A 629 29.92 -11.43 1.72
CA ASP A 629 29.19 -10.19 2.05
C ASP A 629 30.08 -9.19 2.81
N VAL A 630 30.94 -9.68 3.71
CA VAL A 630 31.92 -8.84 4.42
C VAL A 630 32.92 -8.23 3.44
N TYR A 631 33.49 -9.02 2.53
CA TYR A 631 34.42 -8.51 1.52
C TYR A 631 33.75 -7.53 0.55
N HIS A 632 32.51 -7.81 0.17
CA HIS A 632 31.70 -6.90 -0.63
C HIS A 632 31.48 -5.56 0.08
N MET A 633 31.16 -5.60 1.37
CA MET A 633 31.00 -4.42 2.20
C MET A 633 32.31 -3.62 2.27
N ALA A 634 33.43 -4.28 2.54
CA ALA A 634 34.75 -3.67 2.57
C ALA A 634 35.10 -2.97 1.26
N SER A 635 34.86 -3.63 0.12
CA SER A 635 35.09 -3.07 -1.22
C SER A 635 34.24 -1.81 -1.44
N LYS A 636 32.95 -1.86 -1.12
CA LYS A 636 32.05 -0.68 -1.21
C LYS A 636 32.53 0.48 -0.35
N MET A 637 33.10 0.21 0.83
CA MET A 637 33.65 1.26 1.68
C MET A 637 34.94 1.88 1.15
N ALA A 638 35.78 1.10 0.47
CA ALA A 638 36.94 1.61 -0.25
C ALA A 638 36.53 2.53 -1.43
N GLU A 639 35.44 2.20 -2.12
CA GLU A 639 34.87 2.98 -3.23
C GLU A 639 34.07 4.23 -2.80
N GLY A 640 34.05 4.55 -1.50
CA GLY A 640 33.47 5.79 -0.97
C GLY A 640 32.11 5.66 -0.28
N VAL A 641 31.54 4.45 -0.15
CA VAL A 641 30.32 4.23 0.67
C VAL A 641 30.68 4.21 2.15
N GLN A 642 30.17 5.12 2.97
CA GLN A 642 30.62 5.24 4.37
C GLN A 642 29.77 4.46 5.40
N ARG A 643 28.81 3.64 4.95
CA ARG A 643 27.87 2.92 5.82
C ARG A 643 27.55 1.52 5.29
N GLY A 644 27.19 0.62 6.18
CA GLY A 644 26.62 -0.69 5.86
C GLY A 644 25.37 -0.97 6.67
N LEU A 645 24.36 -1.59 6.04
CA LEU A 645 23.14 -2.05 6.68
C LEU A 645 22.90 -3.51 6.30
N ILE A 646 22.83 -4.38 7.29
CA ILE A 646 22.58 -5.81 7.13
C ILE A 646 21.30 -6.12 7.90
N LEU A 647 20.30 -6.68 7.24
CA LEU A 647 19.10 -7.18 7.93
C LEU A 647 19.21 -8.68 8.16
N ARG A 648 18.67 -9.16 9.27
CA ARG A 648 18.64 -10.58 9.62
C ARG A 648 17.31 -10.91 10.24
N ASN A 649 16.60 -11.88 9.67
CA ASN A 649 15.41 -12.44 10.29
C ASN A 649 15.78 -13.27 11.54
N GLU A 650 15.00 -13.14 12.61
CA GLU A 650 15.26 -13.74 13.92
C GLU A 650 15.49 -15.27 13.91
N LYS A 651 14.86 -16.01 12.99
CA LYS A 651 14.99 -17.48 12.86
C LYS A 651 15.59 -17.92 11.53
N CYS A 652 16.40 -17.06 10.89
CA CYS A 652 17.06 -17.41 9.64
C CYS A 652 18.00 -18.64 9.78
N ASN A 653 18.68 -18.75 10.92
CA ASN A 653 19.57 -19.84 11.27
C ASN A 653 19.79 -19.84 12.80
N GLU A 654 19.88 -21.02 13.42
CA GLU A 654 20.07 -21.16 14.87
C GLU A 654 21.51 -20.84 15.31
N ASN A 655 22.50 -21.20 14.49
CA ASN A 655 23.92 -21.01 14.80
C ASN A 655 24.43 -19.65 14.34
N TYR A 656 24.01 -19.19 13.16
CA TYR A 656 24.35 -17.86 12.64
C TYR A 656 23.39 -16.80 13.19
N ASN A 657 23.41 -16.64 14.51
CA ASN A 657 22.63 -15.63 15.20
C ASN A 657 23.25 -14.23 15.07
N THR A 658 22.54 -13.22 15.55
CA THR A 658 22.96 -11.82 15.45
C THR A 658 24.31 -11.54 16.11
N ASP A 659 24.60 -12.17 17.26
CA ASP A 659 25.89 -12.02 17.95
C ASP A 659 27.03 -12.66 17.14
N PHE A 660 26.81 -13.83 16.55
CA PHE A 660 27.79 -14.47 15.67
C PHE A 660 28.11 -13.60 14.45
N ILE A 661 27.09 -13.14 13.72
CA ILE A 661 27.29 -12.28 12.54
C ILE A 661 27.98 -10.97 12.93
N TYR A 662 27.59 -10.37 14.06
CA TYR A 662 28.25 -9.19 14.59
C TYR A 662 29.74 -9.41 14.87
N ARG A 663 30.10 -10.52 15.54
CA ARG A 663 31.50 -10.87 15.83
C ARG A 663 32.29 -11.13 14.56
N LEU A 664 31.72 -11.85 13.60
CA LEU A 664 32.33 -12.08 12.30
C LEU A 664 32.63 -10.76 11.58
N TYR A 665 31.63 -9.89 11.43
CA TYR A 665 31.83 -8.57 10.80
C TYR A 665 32.78 -7.67 11.59
N SER A 666 32.84 -7.80 12.92
CA SER A 666 33.78 -7.05 13.76
C SER A 666 35.21 -7.50 13.59
N GLU A 667 35.45 -8.81 13.44
CA GLU A 667 36.78 -9.40 13.29
C GLU A 667 37.32 -9.22 11.87
N GLU A 668 36.56 -9.66 10.88
CA GLU A 668 36.95 -9.62 9.46
C GLU A 668 36.93 -8.17 8.92
N GLY A 669 36.16 -7.28 9.54
CA GLY A 669 36.11 -5.85 9.20
C GLY A 669 37.24 -5.02 9.84
N LYS A 670 38.12 -5.60 10.67
CA LYS A 670 39.17 -4.85 11.38
C LYS A 670 40.03 -4.01 10.44
N GLY A 671 40.21 -2.74 10.80
CA GLY A 671 40.95 -1.76 9.98
C GLY A 671 40.17 -1.19 8.80
N LEU A 672 39.03 -1.77 8.43
CA LEU A 672 38.19 -1.34 7.31
C LEU A 672 36.93 -0.63 7.80
N PHE A 673 36.21 -1.23 8.76
CA PHE A 673 35.00 -0.66 9.35
C PHE A 673 34.74 -1.18 10.76
N SER A 674 33.86 -0.48 11.49
CA SER A 674 33.30 -0.96 12.76
C SER A 674 31.93 -1.59 12.55
N ALA A 675 31.60 -2.63 13.32
CA ALA A 675 30.26 -3.22 13.32
C ALA A 675 29.49 -2.87 14.61
N ARG A 676 28.16 -2.87 14.53
CA ARG A 676 27.22 -2.79 15.66
C ARG A 676 26.03 -3.69 15.37
N MET A 677 25.38 -4.19 16.42
CA MET A 677 24.12 -4.91 16.28
C MET A 677 22.97 -4.13 16.90
N ASN A 678 21.77 -4.30 16.36
CA ASN A 678 20.54 -3.77 16.93
C ASN A 678 19.42 -4.80 16.78
N VAL A 679 18.80 -5.18 17.89
CA VAL A 679 17.64 -6.06 17.91
C VAL A 679 16.41 -5.19 18.07
N LEU A 680 15.61 -5.08 17.02
CA LEU A 680 14.47 -4.14 17.01
C LEU A 680 13.38 -4.55 18.00
N GLY A 681 13.20 -5.86 18.20
CA GLY A 681 12.19 -6.41 19.11
C GLY A 681 10.79 -5.91 18.79
N HIS A 682 10.00 -5.65 19.84
CA HIS A 682 8.57 -5.37 19.75
C HIS A 682 8.21 -4.00 19.15
N MET A 683 9.18 -3.10 18.95
CA MET A 683 8.93 -1.83 18.25
C MET A 683 8.35 -2.05 16.85
N GLN A 684 8.64 -3.21 16.25
CA GLN A 684 8.13 -3.62 14.94
C GLN A 684 6.61 -3.83 14.90
N GLN A 685 5.92 -3.92 16.04
CA GLN A 685 4.45 -3.99 16.05
C GLN A 685 3.78 -2.65 15.71
N GLY A 686 4.54 -1.55 15.82
CA GLY A 686 4.07 -0.20 15.60
C GLY A 686 3.23 0.35 16.74
N GLY A 687 3.22 1.68 16.87
CA GLY A 687 2.36 2.39 17.81
C GLY A 687 0.99 2.68 17.23
N SER A 688 0.96 3.30 16.05
CA SER A 688 -0.26 3.67 15.33
C SER A 688 -0.32 2.97 13.97
N PRO A 689 -1.47 2.42 13.56
CA PRO A 689 -1.61 1.72 12.30
C PRO A 689 -1.43 2.67 11.11
N THR A 690 -0.78 2.19 10.06
CA THR A 690 -0.61 2.93 8.80
C THR A 690 -1.95 3.10 8.06
N PRO A 691 -2.08 4.08 7.16
CA PRO A 691 -3.28 4.23 6.33
C PRO A 691 -3.62 2.94 5.57
N PHE A 692 -2.62 2.19 5.11
CA PHE A 692 -2.81 0.92 4.43
C PHE A 692 -3.49 -0.11 5.35
N ASP A 693 -2.95 -0.36 6.54
CA ASP A 693 -3.51 -1.34 7.50
C ASP A 693 -4.90 -0.93 8.01
N ARG A 694 -5.13 0.37 8.25
CA ARG A 694 -6.46 0.91 8.61
C ARG A 694 -7.50 0.62 7.53
N ASN A 695 -7.15 0.93 6.27
CA ASN A 695 -8.04 0.78 5.12
C ASN A 695 -8.31 -0.70 4.82
N MET A 696 -7.25 -1.52 4.83
CA MET A 696 -7.33 -2.95 4.57
C MET A 696 -8.20 -3.66 5.62
N GLY A 697 -7.98 -3.38 6.92
CA GLY A 697 -8.77 -3.98 8.00
C GLY A 697 -10.25 -3.61 7.90
N THR A 698 -10.53 -2.34 7.62
CA THR A 698 -11.90 -1.84 7.44
C THR A 698 -12.62 -2.55 6.29
N LYS A 699 -11.97 -2.68 5.12
CA LYS A 699 -12.55 -3.35 3.94
C LYS A 699 -12.71 -4.85 4.11
N MET A 700 -11.71 -5.52 4.68
CA MET A 700 -11.76 -6.96 4.91
C MET A 700 -12.94 -7.31 5.81
N ALA A 701 -13.10 -6.60 6.92
CA ALA A 701 -14.21 -6.81 7.84
C ALA A 701 -15.58 -6.52 7.21
N ALA A 702 -15.74 -5.43 6.47
CA ALA A 702 -17.00 -5.12 5.79
C ALA A 702 -17.42 -6.24 4.83
N LYS A 703 -16.47 -6.73 4.00
CA LYS A 703 -16.70 -7.85 3.09
C LYS A 703 -16.96 -9.17 3.82
N SER A 704 -16.29 -9.42 4.95
CA SER A 704 -16.55 -10.60 5.76
C SER A 704 -17.98 -10.63 6.29
N VAL A 705 -18.55 -9.48 6.67
CA VAL A 705 -19.96 -9.40 7.09
C VAL A 705 -20.89 -9.74 5.91
N GLU A 706 -20.68 -9.14 4.73
CA GLU A 706 -21.49 -9.44 3.54
C GLU A 706 -21.46 -10.93 3.20
N TRP A 707 -20.27 -11.53 3.22
CA TRP A 707 -20.07 -12.94 2.92
C TRP A 707 -20.73 -13.85 3.96
N MET A 708 -20.52 -13.58 5.26
CA MET A 708 -21.13 -14.36 6.34
C MET A 708 -22.64 -14.37 6.21
N VAL A 709 -23.23 -13.23 5.85
CA VAL A 709 -24.68 -13.12 5.71
C VAL A 709 -25.19 -13.91 4.53
N GLY A 710 -24.47 -13.91 3.40
CA GLY A 710 -24.79 -14.78 2.26
C GLY A 710 -24.89 -16.23 2.72
N GLN A 711 -23.90 -16.69 3.49
CA GLN A 711 -23.89 -18.05 4.06
C GLN A 711 -25.04 -18.29 5.04
N LEU A 712 -25.32 -17.33 5.94
CA LEU A 712 -26.41 -17.44 6.92
C LEU A 712 -27.77 -17.51 6.24
N LYS A 713 -28.03 -16.67 5.23
CA LYS A 713 -29.31 -16.68 4.49
C LYS A 713 -29.56 -17.99 3.77
N GLN A 714 -28.51 -18.60 3.22
CA GLN A 714 -28.62 -19.86 2.47
C GLN A 714 -28.80 -21.08 3.38
N HIS A 715 -28.29 -21.04 4.63
CA HIS A 715 -28.20 -22.20 5.51
C HIS A 715 -28.95 -22.06 6.84
N CYS A 716 -29.76 -21.00 6.99
CA CYS A 716 -30.64 -20.83 8.15
C CYS A 716 -31.86 -21.74 8.02
N ARG A 717 -32.11 -22.56 9.05
CA ARG A 717 -33.30 -23.41 9.16
C ARG A 717 -34.48 -22.62 9.73
N GLU A 718 -35.69 -23.15 9.59
CA GLU A 718 -36.91 -22.51 10.10
C GLU A 718 -36.92 -22.31 11.63
N ASP A 719 -36.12 -23.07 12.37
CA ASP A 719 -35.93 -22.96 13.83
C ASP A 719 -34.88 -21.90 14.23
N GLY A 720 -34.28 -21.20 13.27
CA GLY A 720 -33.20 -20.21 13.49
C GLY A 720 -31.83 -20.83 13.76
N SER A 721 -31.71 -22.16 13.74
CA SER A 721 -30.41 -22.84 13.85
C SER A 721 -29.67 -22.80 12.51
N ILE A 722 -28.35 -22.63 12.59
CA ILE A 722 -27.45 -22.70 11.44
C ILE A 722 -26.76 -24.07 11.49
N ASN A 723 -26.77 -24.79 10.39
CA ASN A 723 -26.00 -26.02 10.26
C ASN A 723 -25.35 -26.07 8.88
N VAL A 724 -24.15 -25.53 8.80
CA VAL A 724 -23.31 -25.54 7.62
C VAL A 724 -22.00 -26.26 7.91
N SER A 725 -21.77 -27.38 7.22
CA SER A 725 -20.59 -28.23 7.41
C SER A 725 -19.67 -28.25 6.19
N SER A 726 -20.08 -27.61 5.09
CA SER A 726 -19.31 -27.56 3.85
C SER A 726 -17.98 -26.82 4.03
N PRO A 727 -16.90 -27.21 3.33
CA PRO A 727 -15.58 -26.58 3.50
C PRO A 727 -15.57 -25.07 3.18
N ASP A 728 -16.43 -24.65 2.25
CA ASP A 728 -16.60 -23.25 1.85
C ASP A 728 -17.25 -22.38 2.93
N SER A 729 -17.80 -22.94 4.00
CA SER A 729 -18.34 -22.15 5.12
C SER A 729 -17.29 -21.77 6.18
N ALA A 730 -16.05 -22.25 6.06
CA ALA A 730 -14.93 -21.82 6.90
C ALA A 730 -13.77 -21.35 6.01
N VAL A 731 -13.51 -20.05 5.99
CA VAL A 731 -12.66 -19.42 4.97
C VAL A 731 -11.62 -18.46 5.55
N MET A 732 -10.48 -18.37 4.87
CA MET A 732 -9.51 -17.29 5.00
C MET A 732 -9.89 -16.14 4.07
N MET A 733 -10.00 -14.94 4.60
CA MET A 733 -10.23 -13.71 3.83
C MET A 733 -8.89 -13.05 3.48
N GLY A 734 -8.31 -13.46 2.35
CA GLY A 734 -7.01 -12.98 1.88
C GLY A 734 -7.10 -11.99 0.71
N ILE A 735 -5.99 -11.30 0.45
CA ILE A 735 -5.77 -10.55 -0.79
C ILE A 735 -4.84 -11.37 -1.67
N VAL A 736 -5.28 -11.71 -2.88
CA VAL A 736 -4.44 -12.38 -3.88
C VAL A 736 -4.47 -11.54 -5.16
N ARG A 737 -3.30 -11.08 -5.60
CA ARG A 737 -3.12 -10.08 -6.65
C ARG A 737 -3.93 -8.80 -6.38
N ARG A 738 -5.15 -8.75 -6.93
CA ARG A 738 -6.07 -7.61 -6.91
C ARG A 738 -7.41 -7.89 -6.21
N GLN A 739 -7.67 -9.15 -5.85
CA GLN A 739 -8.98 -9.59 -5.37
C GLN A 739 -8.94 -9.99 -3.89
N TYR A 740 -9.99 -9.59 -3.18
CA TYR A 740 -10.33 -10.19 -1.89
C TYR A 740 -10.93 -11.57 -2.18
N LYS A 741 -10.25 -12.61 -1.72
CA LYS A 741 -10.64 -13.99 -1.98
C LYS A 741 -10.93 -14.69 -0.66
N PHE A 742 -12.12 -15.29 -0.59
CA PHE A 742 -12.46 -16.24 0.46
C PHE A 742 -11.98 -17.62 0.03
N THR A 743 -10.97 -18.14 0.71
CA THR A 743 -10.39 -19.46 0.39
C THR A 743 -10.70 -20.43 1.54
N PRO A 744 -11.29 -21.61 1.28
CA PRO A 744 -11.55 -22.60 2.33
C PRO A 744 -10.29 -22.93 3.13
N LEU A 745 -10.41 -23.02 4.45
CA LEU A 745 -9.26 -23.29 5.33
C LEU A 745 -8.62 -24.65 5.05
N GLN A 746 -9.43 -25.63 4.65
CA GLN A 746 -8.96 -26.97 4.35
C GLN A 746 -8.06 -27.00 3.09
N ASP A 747 -8.36 -26.17 2.10
CA ASP A 747 -7.60 -26.09 0.83
C ASP A 747 -6.19 -25.53 1.07
N LEU A 748 -6.03 -24.67 2.08
CA LEU A 748 -4.75 -24.04 2.41
C LEU A 748 -3.77 -25.00 3.09
N LYS A 749 -4.22 -26.14 3.61
CA LYS A 749 -3.36 -27.12 4.30
C LYS A 749 -2.21 -27.60 3.44
N ALA A 750 -2.50 -27.95 2.18
CA ALA A 750 -1.52 -28.56 1.28
C ALA A 750 -0.32 -27.63 1.03
N GLY A 751 -0.57 -26.31 0.98
CA GLY A 751 0.46 -25.29 0.78
C GLY A 751 1.04 -24.71 2.07
N THR A 752 0.80 -25.33 3.24
CA THR A 752 1.23 -24.79 4.54
C THR A 752 2.28 -25.67 5.20
N ASN A 753 3.39 -25.09 5.63
CA ASN A 753 4.32 -25.72 6.56
C ASN A 753 3.90 -25.39 8.00
N PHE A 754 3.30 -26.37 8.69
CA PHE A 754 2.83 -26.20 10.08
C PHE A 754 3.96 -26.21 11.12
N GLU A 755 5.09 -26.86 10.84
CA GLU A 755 6.24 -26.93 11.74
C GLU A 755 6.89 -25.54 11.87
N HIS A 756 7.17 -24.90 10.74
CA HIS A 756 7.80 -23.58 10.68
C HIS A 756 6.79 -22.43 10.58
N ARG A 757 5.49 -22.74 10.47
CA ARG A 757 4.37 -21.78 10.43
C ARG A 757 4.50 -20.76 9.30
N ILE A 758 4.77 -21.24 8.08
CA ILE A 758 4.92 -20.42 6.89
C ILE A 758 4.20 -21.06 5.69
N PRO A 759 3.71 -20.28 4.72
CA PRO A 759 3.24 -20.81 3.46
C PRO A 759 4.42 -21.28 2.60
N GLN A 760 4.21 -22.31 1.78
CA GLN A 760 5.24 -22.83 0.87
C GLN A 760 5.54 -21.84 -0.26
N ASN A 761 4.52 -21.16 -0.78
CA ASN A 761 4.65 -20.19 -1.86
C ASN A 761 4.54 -18.78 -1.29
N GLN A 762 5.57 -17.96 -1.52
CA GLN A 762 5.67 -16.60 -1.00
C GLN A 762 6.02 -15.63 -2.13
N TRP A 763 5.09 -14.72 -2.45
CA TRP A 763 5.22 -13.82 -3.60
C TRP A 763 6.45 -12.91 -3.52
N TRP A 764 6.90 -12.55 -2.31
CA TRP A 764 7.97 -11.59 -2.08
C TRP A 764 9.37 -12.19 -2.29
N LEU A 765 9.49 -13.52 -2.37
CA LEU A 765 10.78 -14.17 -2.69
C LEU A 765 11.28 -13.78 -4.09
N LYS A 766 10.37 -13.45 -5.02
CA LYS A 766 10.73 -12.94 -6.35
C LYS A 766 11.45 -11.58 -6.30
N LEU A 767 11.36 -10.85 -5.18
CA LEU A 767 12.06 -9.58 -4.98
C LEU A 767 13.52 -9.77 -4.56
N ARG A 768 13.92 -11.00 -4.15
CA ARG A 768 15.27 -11.28 -3.67
C ARG A 768 16.36 -10.97 -4.71
N PRO A 769 16.22 -11.36 -5.99
CA PRO A 769 17.22 -11.02 -7.00
C PRO A 769 17.34 -9.51 -7.23
N LEU A 770 16.20 -8.79 -7.30
CA LEU A 770 16.19 -7.34 -7.41
C LEU A 770 16.91 -6.68 -6.22
N PHE A 771 16.63 -7.14 -5.00
CA PHE A 771 17.30 -6.65 -3.81
C PHE A 771 18.82 -6.86 -3.87
N ARG A 772 19.29 -8.06 -4.24
CA ARG A 772 20.72 -8.38 -4.40
C ARG A 772 21.38 -7.51 -5.47
N ILE A 773 20.75 -7.35 -6.64
CA ILE A 773 21.24 -6.49 -7.72
C ILE A 773 21.38 -5.05 -7.23
N LEU A 774 20.33 -4.48 -6.62
CA LEU A 774 20.37 -3.12 -6.09
C LEU A 774 21.35 -2.97 -4.93
N ALA A 775 21.88 -4.05 -4.35
CA ALA A 775 22.93 -4.04 -3.33
C ALA A 775 24.35 -4.25 -3.89
N LYS A 776 24.50 -4.41 -5.22
CA LYS A 776 25.74 -4.69 -5.97
C LYS A 776 26.22 -6.15 -5.87
N HIS A 777 25.35 -7.09 -5.51
CA HIS A 777 25.67 -8.51 -5.54
C HIS A 777 25.48 -9.09 -6.94
N GLU A 778 26.25 -10.13 -7.27
CA GLU A 778 26.01 -10.93 -8.47
C GLU A 778 24.73 -11.76 -8.27
N SER A 779 23.70 -11.46 -9.06
CA SER A 779 22.42 -12.18 -9.08
C SER A 779 21.75 -11.94 -10.43
N ALA A 780 21.05 -12.92 -10.98
CA ALA A 780 20.31 -12.77 -12.23
C ALA A 780 18.95 -12.11 -11.97
N TYR A 781 18.60 -11.05 -12.71
CA TYR A 781 17.29 -10.41 -12.55
C TYR A 781 16.20 -11.31 -13.11
N VAL A 782 15.10 -11.45 -12.37
CA VAL A 782 13.87 -12.07 -12.85
C VAL A 782 12.90 -10.95 -13.22
N GLU A 783 12.52 -10.89 -14.49
CA GLU A 783 11.59 -9.91 -15.00
C GLU A 783 10.22 -10.00 -14.29
N GLU A 784 9.71 -8.87 -13.78
CA GLU A 784 8.38 -8.83 -13.14
C GLU A 784 7.27 -8.41 -14.11
N GLY A 785 7.61 -7.60 -15.11
CA GLY A 785 6.66 -6.95 -15.99
C GLY A 785 6.14 -7.84 -17.11
N MET A 786 4.83 -7.79 -17.31
CA MET A 786 4.19 -8.30 -18.52
C MET A 786 3.64 -7.11 -19.30
N TYR A 787 3.74 -7.17 -20.63
CA TYR A 787 2.98 -6.28 -21.51
C TYR A 787 1.52 -6.72 -21.44
N ILE A 788 0.65 -5.80 -21.03
CA ILE A 788 -0.80 -6.03 -20.99
C ILE A 788 -1.50 -4.92 -21.76
N THR A 789 -2.63 -5.24 -22.38
CA THR A 789 -3.46 -4.21 -23.00
C THR A 789 -4.30 -3.53 -21.92
N VAL A 790 -4.62 -2.26 -22.14
CA VAL A 790 -5.46 -1.49 -21.20
C VAL A 790 -6.90 -2.04 -21.13
N GLU A 791 -7.32 -2.85 -22.12
CA GLU A 791 -8.64 -3.47 -22.21
C GLU A 791 -8.80 -4.80 -21.45
N ASP A 792 -7.73 -5.52 -21.13
CA ASP A 792 -7.76 -6.76 -20.32
C ASP A 792 -8.23 -6.52 -18.85
N GLY A 793 -8.59 -5.27 -18.52
CA GLY A 793 -9.31 -4.86 -17.32
C GLY A 793 -10.84 -4.78 -17.45
N LYS A 794 -11.45 -5.20 -18.56
CA LYS A 794 -12.92 -5.29 -18.74
C LYS A 794 -13.51 -6.55 -18.08
N PRO A 795 -14.81 -6.57 -17.74
CA PRO A 795 -15.43 -7.68 -17.03
C PRO A 795 -15.54 -8.89 -17.96
N THR A 796 -15.03 -10.04 -17.55
CA THR A 796 -15.65 -11.31 -17.96
C THR A 796 -17.04 -11.31 -17.35
N ASP A 797 -18.07 -11.34 -18.21
CA ASP A 797 -19.47 -11.50 -17.82
C ASP A 797 -19.61 -12.66 -16.81
N LEU A 798 -19.85 -12.32 -15.55
CA LEU A 798 -20.45 -13.19 -14.55
C LEU A 798 -21.89 -12.71 -14.35
N THR A 799 -22.67 -12.74 -15.42
CA THR A 799 -24.14 -12.60 -15.42
C THR A 799 -24.87 -13.95 -15.32
N HIS A 800 -24.17 -15.00 -14.90
CA HIS A 800 -24.81 -16.25 -14.46
C HIS A 800 -24.34 -16.60 -13.06
N PHE A 801 -25.20 -16.26 -12.10
CA PHE A 801 -25.55 -16.95 -10.84
C PHE A 801 -25.88 -15.90 -9.78
N ILE A 802 -27.18 -15.58 -9.73
CA ILE A 802 -27.89 -14.91 -8.63
C ILE A 802 -27.83 -15.79 -7.38
#